data_AF-A0A6V8HKT6-F1
#
_entry.id   AF-A0A6V8HKT6-F1
#
_cell.length_a   1.000
_cell.length_b   1.000
_cell.length_c   1.000
_cell.angle_alpha   90.00
_cell.angle_beta   90.00
_cell.angle_gamma   90.00
#
_symmetry.space_group_name_H-M   'P 1'
#
loop_
_entity.id
_entity.type
_entity.pdbx_description
1 polymer ?
#
loop_
_entity_poly.entity_id
_entity_poly.type
_entity_poly.pdbx_seq_one_letter_code
_entity_poly.pdbx_strand_id
1 'polypeptide(L)'
;MARSGFMIGLLVSASLGLLLLLQVIASIDFGQSAPKFKTNNPIRPQASRADDSVFLLGAGKADITGPVVEVALNGYANLSQIGTGLRQRIYSKAFIIADPDDTNNTFIYLVLDAQSGDTAVRHGVIQGLANLGGEYARYGEHNIALTGTHAHSGPGAWMNYLLPQIPSLGFDPQSYQALVDGVLLSIQRAHESLRLGKLSHGTIDIPDGNTNRSPYAYLANPADERAQYEYDTDKTMTMLRFDRTSDSKTFAVLTFFSVHGTSLYENNTLTAGDNKGVAAYLFERSVANDTRFADGFIAGFSQSSVGDTSPNVLGAYCEDTGLPCRFEDSTCNGQTELCRGRGPYFLENDAGSKSCFEIGRRQYTAAKELYEQLDTNGTQIVGSSSVSSFHVYHNFTGYEFPSPFNGSTLTTCYAALGFSFAAGTTDGPGDFDFTQNGTGPAESNPVWYVARAFIHQPSAEQQACQAPKEILLDAGAVDLPYAWAPNIVDIQLLRIGQLIIIVSPSEVTTMSGRRWKNAILNASSEVLGITDPLVVLGSPANTYAHYLTTEEEYGVQRYEGASTLYGPNELAGYINLTLTYLPYLGSESAVAQLPPIPAGPNPPINTNNSLDFITGVVYDGAPIGQSFGQVTASSPNTTTYGLGDTINATFVGANPRNNLRQEGTFGAVEFLNPSTNTWETVRTDADWNLIYQWERTNTVLGYSSVTLSWQIEDSYYAIDDPNPVQSGSYRFHYYGDSKSVLGTISAFEGVSGAFTVKV
;
A
#
# COMPACT_ATOMS: atom_id res chain seq x y z
N MET A 1 16.22 -34.25 14.55
CA MET A 1 15.55 -33.24 15.40
C MET A 1 14.07 -33.16 15.04
N ALA A 2 13.32 -34.26 15.21
CA ALA A 2 11.97 -34.43 14.64
C ALA A 2 10.85 -34.47 15.71
N ARG A 3 11.06 -33.86 16.88
CA ARG A 3 10.09 -33.85 17.99
C ARG A 3 9.70 -32.46 18.48
N SER A 4 10.27 -31.39 17.93
CA SER A 4 10.04 -30.01 18.36
C SER A 4 8.89 -29.32 17.60
N GLY A 5 8.64 -29.70 16.34
CA GLY A 5 7.62 -29.07 15.50
C GLY A 5 6.17 -29.48 15.78
N PHE A 6 5.95 -30.63 16.43
CA PHE A 6 4.61 -31.15 16.73
C PHE A 6 3.90 -30.38 17.87
N MET A 7 4.63 -29.61 18.67
CA MET A 7 4.04 -28.80 19.75
C MET A 7 3.54 -27.42 19.28
N ILE A 8 4.01 -26.89 18.16
CA ILE A 8 3.69 -25.51 17.75
C ILE A 8 2.30 -25.43 17.08
N GLY A 9 1.94 -26.38 16.21
CA GLY A 9 0.60 -26.43 15.61
C GLY A 9 -0.55 -26.72 16.60
N LEU A 10 -0.23 -27.40 17.71
CA LEU A 10 -1.16 -27.66 18.82
C LEU A 10 -1.21 -26.50 19.83
N LEU A 11 -0.14 -25.71 19.96
CA LEU A 11 -0.12 -24.51 20.81
C LEU A 11 -0.97 -23.39 20.22
N VAL A 12 -1.03 -23.23 18.89
CA VAL A 12 -1.90 -22.23 18.23
C VAL A 12 -3.39 -22.57 18.42
N SER A 13 -3.75 -23.85 18.44
CA SER A 13 -5.15 -24.29 18.61
C SER A 13 -5.59 -24.41 20.08
N ALA A 14 -4.68 -24.72 21.02
CA ALA A 14 -5.00 -24.82 22.45
C ALA A 14 -4.89 -23.48 23.21
N SER A 15 -4.10 -22.51 22.73
CA SER A 15 -3.98 -21.18 23.36
C SER A 15 -5.21 -20.30 23.12
N LEU A 16 -5.89 -20.43 21.98
CA LEU A 16 -7.18 -19.76 21.73
C LEU A 16 -8.25 -20.13 22.76
N GLY A 17 -8.30 -21.40 23.19
CA GLY A 17 -9.29 -21.87 24.16
C GLY A 17 -9.06 -21.42 25.60
N LEU A 18 -7.81 -21.11 25.98
CA LEU A 18 -7.46 -20.67 27.35
C LEU A 18 -7.47 -19.15 27.50
N LEU A 19 -7.21 -18.40 26.42
CA LEU A 19 -7.23 -16.92 26.39
C LEU A 19 -8.65 -16.34 26.39
N LEU A 20 -9.64 -17.08 25.86
CA LEU A 20 -11.08 -16.75 25.95
C LEU A 20 -11.59 -16.63 27.39
N LEU A 21 -10.90 -17.21 28.39
CA LEU A 21 -11.33 -17.19 29.79
C LEU A 21 -10.84 -15.95 30.57
N LEU A 22 -9.87 -15.18 30.05
CA LEU A 22 -9.23 -14.06 30.79
C LEU A 22 -9.80 -12.68 30.45
N GLN A 23 -10.71 -12.56 29.48
CA GLN A 23 -11.27 -11.27 29.02
C GLN A 23 -12.43 -10.70 29.85
N VAL A 24 -12.80 -11.28 31.00
CA VAL A 24 -13.88 -10.73 31.85
C VAL A 24 -13.44 -9.54 32.71
N ILE A 25 -12.16 -9.15 32.71
CA ILE A 25 -11.66 -8.08 33.61
C ILE A 25 -10.67 -7.16 32.89
N ALA A 26 -11.16 -6.27 32.02
CA ALA A 26 -10.66 -4.90 31.84
C ALA A 26 -11.31 -4.24 30.62
N SER A 27 -12.36 -3.44 30.85
CA SER A 27 -12.87 -2.49 29.88
C SER A 27 -13.00 -1.15 30.61
N ILE A 28 -12.03 -0.25 30.41
CA ILE A 28 -12.19 1.15 30.77
C ILE A 28 -11.90 1.96 29.51
N ASP A 29 -12.96 2.59 29.06
CA ASP A 29 -13.10 3.44 27.88
C ASP A 29 -12.43 4.80 28.13
N PHE A 30 -11.55 5.23 27.22
CA PHE A 30 -10.97 6.56 27.21
C PHE A 30 -11.33 7.25 25.89
N GLY A 31 -12.45 7.96 25.90
CA GLY A 31 -12.84 8.85 24.81
C GLY A 31 -11.82 9.98 24.66
N GLN A 32 -11.17 10.04 23.51
CA GLN A 32 -10.42 11.23 23.07
C GLN A 32 -11.27 12.00 22.06
N SER A 33 -11.52 13.26 22.40
CA SER A 33 -12.23 14.22 21.55
C SER A 33 -11.37 14.63 20.35
N ALA A 34 -11.94 14.47 19.16
CA ALA A 34 -11.38 14.95 17.90
C ALA A 34 -11.06 16.47 17.96
N PRO A 35 -9.95 16.92 17.37
CA PRO A 35 -9.59 18.33 17.33
C PRO A 35 -10.62 19.13 16.51
N LYS A 36 -11.16 20.20 17.10
CA LYS A 36 -12.02 21.16 16.41
C LYS A 36 -11.17 22.13 15.61
N PHE A 37 -11.13 21.95 14.30
CA PHE A 37 -10.50 22.91 13.38
C PHE A 37 -11.53 23.92 12.85
N LYS A 38 -11.08 25.17 12.71
CA LYS A 38 -11.87 26.27 12.17
C LYS A 38 -12.00 26.10 10.66
N THR A 39 -13.22 25.94 10.19
CA THR A 39 -13.58 26.03 8.78
C THR A 39 -13.37 27.46 8.31
N ASN A 40 -12.36 27.69 7.46
CA ASN A 40 -12.35 28.88 6.62
C ASN A 40 -13.22 28.56 5.39
N ASN A 41 -14.18 29.43 5.09
CA ASN A 41 -15.00 29.33 3.89
C ASN A 41 -14.10 29.32 2.63
N PRO A 42 -14.10 28.26 1.82
CA PRO A 42 -13.43 28.31 0.53
C PRO A 42 -14.22 29.21 -0.42
N ILE A 43 -13.49 30.11 -1.07
CA ILE A 43 -13.98 30.93 -2.17
C ILE A 43 -14.25 29.98 -3.34
N ARG A 44 -15.53 29.77 -3.69
CA ARG A 44 -15.90 29.09 -4.94
C ARG A 44 -15.42 29.92 -6.13
N PRO A 45 -14.58 29.38 -7.04
CA PRO A 45 -14.53 29.92 -8.38
C PRO A 45 -15.83 29.49 -9.08
N GLN A 46 -16.84 30.35 -9.08
CA GLN A 46 -17.88 30.30 -10.11
C GLN A 46 -17.24 30.76 -11.42
N ALA A 47 -16.57 29.84 -12.11
CA ALA A 47 -16.04 30.09 -13.44
C ALA A 47 -16.68 29.06 -14.37
N SER A 48 -17.70 29.49 -15.12
CA SER A 48 -18.31 28.70 -16.19
C SER A 48 -17.27 28.37 -17.25
N ARG A 49 -17.28 27.14 -17.79
CA ARG A 49 -16.28 26.70 -18.75
C ARG A 49 -16.37 27.41 -20.12
N ALA A 50 -15.22 27.67 -20.73
CA ALA A 50 -15.09 28.05 -22.15
C ALA A 50 -14.43 26.95 -23.02
N ASP A 51 -13.77 25.94 -22.41
CA ASP A 51 -12.89 24.96 -23.07
C ASP A 51 -13.10 23.52 -22.54
N ASP A 52 -13.52 22.62 -23.45
CA ASP A 52 -13.32 21.15 -23.51
C ASP A 52 -12.53 20.42 -22.41
N SER A 53 -11.33 20.95 -22.22
CA SER A 53 -10.18 20.34 -21.55
C SER A 53 -9.95 20.80 -20.12
N VAL A 54 -10.78 21.72 -19.62
CA VAL A 54 -10.62 22.31 -18.29
C VAL A 54 -11.50 21.58 -17.28
N PHE A 55 -10.87 20.99 -16.28
CA PHE A 55 -11.48 20.29 -15.16
C PHE A 55 -11.36 21.10 -13.87
N LEU A 56 -12.16 20.77 -12.86
CA LEU A 56 -11.90 21.19 -11.48
C LEU A 56 -11.07 20.11 -10.79
N LEU A 57 -9.84 20.46 -10.40
CA LEU A 57 -8.82 19.52 -9.95
C LEU A 57 -8.27 19.91 -8.59
N GLY A 58 -8.00 18.93 -7.73
CA GLY A 58 -7.38 19.13 -6.42
C GLY A 58 -6.39 18.01 -6.10
N ALA A 59 -5.35 18.33 -5.35
CA ALA A 59 -4.39 17.35 -4.86
C ALA A 59 -3.99 17.65 -3.41
N GLY A 60 -3.88 16.63 -2.58
CA GLY A 60 -3.53 16.76 -1.16
C GLY A 60 -2.69 15.59 -0.67
N LYS A 61 -1.76 15.86 0.24
CA LYS A 61 -0.88 14.87 0.87
C LYS A 61 -0.98 15.00 2.38
N ALA A 62 -1.03 13.89 3.10
CA ALA A 62 -0.94 13.88 4.56
C ALA A 62 -0.30 12.59 5.08
N ASP A 63 0.32 12.68 6.24
CA ASP A 63 1.00 11.59 6.94
C ASP A 63 -0.01 10.55 7.43
N ILE A 64 0.22 9.27 7.11
CA ILE A 64 -0.55 8.12 7.58
C ILE A 64 0.30 7.17 8.44
N THR A 65 1.47 7.61 8.88
CA THR A 65 2.42 6.79 9.64
C THR A 65 1.81 6.38 10.98
N GLY A 66 1.54 5.09 11.11
CA GLY A 66 1.07 4.44 12.33
C GLY A 66 2.20 4.14 13.34
N PRO A 67 1.98 3.21 14.28
CA PRO A 67 2.98 2.83 15.27
C PRO A 67 4.18 2.13 14.61
N VAL A 68 5.36 2.75 14.71
CA VAL A 68 6.59 2.26 14.05
C VAL A 68 7.36 1.24 14.87
N VAL A 69 6.87 0.84 16.06
CA VAL A 69 7.48 -0.17 16.92
C VAL A 69 6.47 -1.12 17.50
N GLU A 70 6.90 -2.34 17.84
CA GLU A 70 6.13 -3.34 18.62
C GLU A 70 4.77 -3.74 18.00
N VAL A 71 4.52 -3.35 16.75
CA VAL A 71 3.38 -3.74 15.91
C VAL A 71 3.92 -4.40 14.65
N ALA A 72 3.28 -5.46 14.19
CA ALA A 72 3.69 -6.15 12.97
C ALA A 72 3.62 -5.23 11.75
N LEU A 73 4.57 -5.38 10.82
CA LEU A 73 4.46 -4.77 9.49
C LEU A 73 3.46 -5.58 8.65
N ASN A 74 2.69 -4.90 7.78
CA ASN A 74 1.67 -5.56 6.97
C ASN A 74 2.23 -6.04 5.64
N GLY A 75 1.85 -7.24 5.18
CA GLY A 75 2.23 -7.77 3.87
C GLY A 75 2.77 -9.19 3.91
N TYR A 76 3.97 -9.38 4.46
CA TYR A 76 4.66 -10.69 4.47
C TYR A 76 4.02 -11.76 5.37
N ALA A 77 3.06 -11.38 6.23
CA ALA A 77 2.41 -12.28 7.18
C ALA A 77 3.37 -13.04 8.11
N ASN A 78 4.52 -12.43 8.44
CA ASN A 78 5.54 -13.00 9.31
C ASN A 78 5.44 -12.46 10.74
N LEU A 79 5.18 -13.36 11.71
CA LEU A 79 5.05 -13.03 13.14
C LEU A 79 6.31 -12.41 13.76
N SER A 80 7.47 -12.59 13.13
CA SER A 80 8.75 -12.03 13.60
C SER A 80 9.02 -10.64 13.01
N GLN A 81 8.27 -10.22 11.98
CA GLN A 81 8.45 -8.92 11.35
C GLN A 81 7.70 -7.83 12.12
N ILE A 82 8.29 -7.44 13.25
CA ILE A 82 7.77 -6.42 14.14
C ILE A 82 8.52 -5.11 13.93
N GLY A 83 7.80 -3.99 13.90
CA GLY A 83 8.37 -2.66 13.78
C GLY A 83 9.42 -2.38 14.86
N THR A 84 10.51 -1.72 14.47
CA THR A 84 11.62 -1.29 15.34
C THR A 84 12.03 0.16 15.09
N GLY A 85 11.30 0.89 14.25
CA GLY A 85 11.67 2.23 13.84
C GLY A 85 11.13 2.62 12.48
N LEU A 86 11.70 3.69 11.95
CA LEU A 86 11.23 4.40 10.76
C LEU A 86 12.44 4.72 9.89
N ARG A 87 12.35 4.39 8.61
CA ARG A 87 13.28 4.84 7.56
C ARG A 87 12.66 5.97 6.74
N GLN A 88 11.36 5.93 6.50
CA GLN A 88 10.66 6.93 5.73
C GLN A 88 9.20 7.01 6.19
N ARG A 89 8.72 8.23 6.48
CA ARG A 89 7.28 8.50 6.66
C ARG A 89 6.47 7.99 5.47
N ILE A 90 5.25 7.53 5.76
CA ILE A 90 4.28 7.05 4.77
C ILE A 90 3.10 8.02 4.65
N TYR A 91 2.61 8.23 3.43
CA TYR A 91 1.61 9.25 3.15
C TYR A 91 0.37 8.73 2.40
N SER A 92 -0.77 9.36 2.65
CA SER A 92 -1.92 9.35 1.75
C SER A 92 -1.81 10.52 0.78
N LYS A 93 -2.02 10.26 -0.51
CA LYS A 93 -2.03 11.26 -1.59
C LYS A 93 -3.38 11.20 -2.31
N ALA A 94 -4.19 12.24 -2.16
CA ALA A 94 -5.54 12.33 -2.71
C ALA A 94 -5.56 13.19 -3.97
N PHE A 95 -6.23 12.71 -5.02
CA PHE A 95 -6.43 13.40 -6.29
C PHE A 95 -7.94 13.53 -6.53
N ILE A 96 -8.44 14.76 -6.52
CA ILE A 96 -9.85 15.07 -6.78
C ILE A 96 -9.98 15.53 -8.23
N ILE A 97 -10.89 14.90 -8.96
CA ILE A 97 -11.28 15.29 -10.30
C ILE A 97 -12.78 15.54 -10.29
N ALA A 98 -13.19 16.70 -10.80
CA ALA A 98 -14.58 17.11 -10.85
C ALA A 98 -14.89 17.84 -12.15
N ASP A 99 -16.15 17.74 -12.57
CA ASP A 99 -16.72 18.66 -13.54
C ASP A 99 -16.76 20.08 -12.93
N PRO A 100 -16.20 21.11 -13.61
CA PRO A 100 -16.26 22.48 -13.12
C PRO A 100 -17.68 23.08 -13.07
N ASP A 101 -18.61 22.56 -13.88
CA ASP A 101 -19.97 23.08 -13.98
C ASP A 101 -20.96 22.31 -13.08
N ASP A 102 -20.71 21.03 -12.78
CA ASP A 102 -21.45 20.26 -11.76
C ASP A 102 -20.52 19.47 -10.84
N THR A 103 -20.25 20.01 -9.65
CA THR A 103 -19.35 19.36 -8.70
C THR A 103 -19.91 18.11 -8.01
N ASN A 104 -21.16 17.69 -8.31
CA ASN A 104 -21.64 16.35 -7.96
C ASN A 104 -20.99 15.26 -8.83
N ASN A 105 -20.61 15.63 -10.06
CA ASN A 105 -19.81 14.81 -10.97
C ASN A 105 -18.34 14.93 -10.55
N THR A 106 -18.00 14.24 -9.46
CA THR A 106 -16.67 14.25 -8.85
C THR A 106 -16.30 12.87 -8.36
N PHE A 107 -15.01 12.56 -8.35
CA PHE A 107 -14.45 11.45 -7.61
C PHE A 107 -13.08 11.78 -7.01
N ILE A 108 -12.66 10.95 -6.05
CA ILE A 108 -11.36 11.00 -5.40
C ILE A 108 -10.64 9.68 -5.67
N TYR A 109 -9.44 9.77 -6.24
CA TYR A 109 -8.51 8.66 -6.32
C TYR A 109 -7.42 8.86 -5.28
N LEU A 110 -7.22 7.90 -4.38
CA LEU A 110 -6.21 7.97 -3.33
C LEU A 110 -5.10 6.94 -3.57
N VAL A 111 -3.86 7.36 -3.35
CA VAL A 111 -2.66 6.50 -3.30
C VAL A 111 -2.11 6.51 -1.88
N LEU A 112 -2.17 5.37 -1.21
CA LEU A 112 -1.73 5.19 0.17
C LEU A 112 -0.38 4.46 0.17
N ASP A 113 0.61 4.99 0.87
CA ASP A 113 1.87 4.28 1.16
C ASP A 113 1.63 3.15 2.21
N ALA A 114 0.72 2.22 1.89
CA ALA A 114 0.24 1.11 2.69
C ALA A 114 0.03 -0.14 1.80
N GLN A 115 -0.22 -1.29 2.43
CA GLN A 115 -0.36 -2.57 1.72
C GLN A 115 -1.60 -2.60 0.80
N SER A 116 -2.74 -2.04 1.21
CA SER A 116 -3.93 -2.00 0.37
C SER A 116 -4.92 -0.93 0.79
N GLY A 117 -5.97 -0.73 -0.01
CA GLY A 117 -7.25 -0.28 0.56
C GLY A 117 -7.89 -1.35 1.44
N ASP A 118 -8.73 -0.96 2.39
CA ASP A 118 -9.44 -1.89 3.28
C ASP A 118 -10.85 -1.40 3.62
N THR A 119 -11.76 -2.37 3.80
CA THR A 119 -13.19 -2.14 4.00
C THR A 119 -13.47 -1.27 5.22
N ALA A 120 -12.81 -1.55 6.35
CA ALA A 120 -13.00 -0.79 7.59
C ALA A 120 -12.43 0.62 7.45
N VAL A 121 -11.22 0.75 6.88
CA VAL A 121 -10.58 2.05 6.64
C VAL A 121 -11.46 2.90 5.75
N ARG A 122 -11.91 2.37 4.61
CA ARG A 122 -12.77 3.07 3.66
C ARG A 122 -14.07 3.52 4.32
N HIS A 123 -14.68 2.65 5.12
CA HIS A 123 -15.87 2.98 5.89
C HIS A 123 -15.63 4.12 6.89
N GLY A 124 -14.54 4.06 7.66
CA GLY A 124 -14.15 5.11 8.61
C GLY A 124 -13.91 6.46 7.94
N VAL A 125 -13.26 6.47 6.78
CA VAL A 125 -13.05 7.69 5.97
C VAL A 125 -14.37 8.27 5.49
N ILE A 126 -15.27 7.46 4.95
CA ILE A 126 -16.59 7.92 4.48
C ILE A 126 -17.42 8.49 5.64
N GLN A 127 -17.40 7.83 6.80
CA GLN A 127 -18.05 8.35 8.02
C GLN A 127 -17.43 9.68 8.46
N GLY A 128 -16.09 9.78 8.45
CA GLY A 128 -15.37 11.00 8.78
C GLY A 128 -15.75 12.18 7.88
N LEU A 129 -15.82 11.95 6.57
CA LEU A 129 -16.24 12.96 5.58
C LEU A 129 -17.71 13.38 5.77
N ALA A 130 -18.60 12.42 6.04
CA ALA A 130 -19.99 12.71 6.36
C ALA A 130 -20.11 13.57 7.64
N ASN A 131 -19.30 13.28 8.66
CA ASN A 131 -19.27 14.03 9.93
C ASN A 131 -18.70 15.45 9.79
N LEU A 132 -17.75 15.66 8.86
CA LEU A 132 -17.28 17.01 8.51
C LEU A 132 -18.40 17.86 7.89
N GLY A 133 -19.35 17.23 7.20
CA GLY A 133 -20.54 17.87 6.64
C GLY A 133 -20.22 18.83 5.48
N GLY A 134 -21.21 19.63 5.10
CA GLY A 134 -21.06 20.62 4.01
C GLY A 134 -20.69 19.96 2.68
N GLU A 135 -19.68 20.49 2.00
CA GLU A 135 -19.22 19.99 0.69
C GLU A 135 -18.51 18.62 0.80
N TYR A 136 -18.05 18.21 1.99
CA TYR A 136 -17.41 16.91 2.20
C TYR A 136 -18.40 15.74 2.19
N ALA A 137 -19.66 15.99 2.55
CA ALA A 137 -20.69 14.95 2.63
C ALA A 137 -21.09 14.34 1.27
N ARG A 138 -20.63 14.94 0.15
CA ARG A 138 -20.83 14.41 -1.20
C ARG A 138 -19.90 13.24 -1.54
N TYR A 139 -18.82 13.07 -0.78
CA TYR A 139 -17.86 12.00 -1.00
C TYR A 139 -18.33 10.75 -0.25
N GLY A 140 -18.53 9.67 -0.99
CA GLY A 140 -19.03 8.39 -0.47
C GLY A 140 -18.56 7.21 -1.30
N GLU A 141 -19.28 6.09 -1.18
CA GLU A 141 -18.90 4.81 -1.80
C GLU A 141 -18.84 4.88 -3.34
N HIS A 142 -19.74 5.64 -3.96
CA HIS A 142 -19.77 5.82 -5.41
C HIS A 142 -18.52 6.46 -5.99
N ASN A 143 -17.84 7.35 -5.25
CA ASN A 143 -16.85 8.25 -5.82
C ASN A 143 -15.54 8.37 -5.03
N ILE A 144 -15.26 7.48 -4.08
CA ILE A 144 -13.95 7.37 -3.43
C ILE A 144 -13.29 6.07 -3.86
N ALA A 145 -12.06 6.11 -4.36
CA ALA A 145 -11.23 4.93 -4.61
C ALA A 145 -9.99 4.98 -3.71
N LEU A 146 -9.90 4.05 -2.76
CA LEU A 146 -8.83 3.97 -1.77
C LEU A 146 -7.81 2.92 -2.20
N THR A 147 -6.70 3.32 -2.84
CA THR A 147 -5.72 2.36 -3.41
C THR A 147 -4.42 2.32 -2.63
N GLY A 148 -3.87 1.13 -2.41
CA GLY A 148 -2.55 0.95 -1.79
C GLY A 148 -1.42 0.94 -2.83
N THR A 149 -0.27 1.49 -2.46
CA THR A 149 1.01 1.26 -3.16
C THR A 149 1.51 -0.17 -2.99
N HIS A 150 0.84 -0.97 -2.18
CA HIS A 150 1.21 -2.33 -1.84
C HIS A 150 2.60 -2.44 -1.20
N ALA A 151 2.91 -1.49 -0.31
CA ALA A 151 4.13 -1.50 0.50
C ALA A 151 4.02 -2.54 1.62
N HIS A 152 5.00 -3.45 1.71
CA HIS A 152 5.09 -4.50 2.75
C HIS A 152 5.91 -4.07 3.97
N SER A 153 6.17 -2.77 4.10
CA SER A 153 6.95 -2.17 5.19
C SER A 153 6.20 -1.04 5.90
N GLY A 154 4.86 -1.02 5.82
CA GLY A 154 4.01 -0.14 6.62
C GLY A 154 3.52 -0.82 7.90
N PRO A 155 3.23 -0.08 9.00
CA PRO A 155 2.57 -0.64 10.18
C PRO A 155 1.26 -1.35 9.80
N GLY A 156 1.03 -2.54 10.35
CA GLY A 156 -0.17 -3.35 10.13
C GLY A 156 -1.23 -3.18 11.21
N ALA A 157 -1.98 -4.26 11.46
CA ALA A 157 -3.04 -4.34 12.48
C ALA A 157 -4.24 -3.38 12.29
N TRP A 158 -4.64 -3.08 11.05
CA TRP A 158 -5.81 -2.23 10.75
C TRP A 158 -6.82 -2.87 9.79
N MET A 159 -6.57 -4.10 9.34
CA MET A 159 -7.39 -4.83 8.38
C MET A 159 -8.75 -5.23 8.97
N ASN A 160 -9.82 -5.17 8.18
CA ASN A 160 -11.19 -5.45 8.62
C ASN A 160 -11.47 -6.93 8.92
N TYR A 161 -10.91 -7.86 8.15
CA TYR A 161 -11.23 -9.29 8.24
C TYR A 161 -10.24 -10.03 9.13
N LEU A 162 -10.67 -11.12 9.79
CA LEU A 162 -9.82 -11.79 10.78
C LEU A 162 -8.57 -12.43 10.18
N LEU A 163 -8.65 -13.05 9.00
CA LEU A 163 -7.53 -13.78 8.44
C LEU A 163 -6.23 -12.93 8.34
N PRO A 164 -6.24 -11.71 7.75
CA PRO A 164 -5.06 -10.86 7.72
C PRO A 164 -4.69 -10.24 9.09
N GLN A 165 -5.57 -10.30 10.10
CA GLN A 165 -5.24 -9.85 11.47
C GLN A 165 -4.43 -10.90 12.26
N ILE A 166 -4.47 -12.18 11.88
CA ILE A 166 -3.79 -13.25 12.62
C ILE A 166 -2.27 -13.00 12.72
N PRO A 167 -1.54 -12.67 11.63
CA PRO A 167 -0.11 -12.38 11.71
C PRO A 167 0.22 -11.10 12.48
N SER A 168 -0.72 -10.17 12.61
CA SER A 168 -0.54 -8.93 13.38
C SER A 168 -0.95 -9.05 14.84
N LEU A 169 -1.37 -10.24 15.30
CA LEU A 169 -1.91 -10.48 16.64
C LEU A 169 -3.19 -9.69 16.94
N GLY A 170 -3.97 -9.35 15.91
CA GLY A 170 -5.23 -8.63 16.04
C GLY A 170 -5.26 -7.26 15.35
N PHE A 171 -6.15 -6.41 15.86
CA PHE A 171 -6.43 -5.05 15.38
C PHE A 171 -5.98 -4.01 16.41
N ASP A 172 -5.07 -3.11 16.03
CA ASP A 172 -4.59 -1.99 16.86
C ASP A 172 -5.34 -0.70 16.49
N PRO A 173 -6.17 -0.15 17.40
CA PRO A 173 -6.95 1.05 17.11
C PRO A 173 -6.10 2.27 16.75
N GLN A 174 -4.86 2.37 17.26
CA GLN A 174 -3.94 3.47 16.94
C GLN A 174 -3.48 3.40 15.47
N SER A 175 -3.19 2.20 14.95
CA SER A 175 -2.81 1.96 13.56
C SER A 175 -3.97 2.31 12.62
N TYR A 176 -5.18 1.84 12.92
CA TYR A 176 -6.37 2.18 12.16
C TYR A 176 -6.66 3.68 12.15
N GLN A 177 -6.65 4.32 13.33
CA GLN A 177 -6.99 5.74 13.45
C GLN A 177 -5.96 6.64 12.75
N ALA A 178 -4.66 6.32 12.86
CA ALA A 178 -3.59 7.01 12.17
C ALA A 178 -3.80 7.04 10.65
N LEU A 179 -4.22 5.91 10.09
CA LEU A 179 -4.50 5.78 8.66
C LEU A 179 -5.76 6.57 8.26
N VAL A 180 -6.86 6.43 9.01
CA VAL A 180 -8.12 7.15 8.73
C VAL A 180 -7.95 8.66 8.83
N ASP A 181 -7.32 9.17 9.89
CA ASP A 181 -7.12 10.60 10.11
C ASP A 181 -6.22 11.22 9.04
N GLY A 182 -5.12 10.54 8.69
CA GLY A 182 -4.24 10.98 7.63
C GLY A 182 -4.93 10.98 6.26
N VAL A 183 -5.73 9.95 5.96
CA VAL A 183 -6.53 9.94 4.72
C VAL A 183 -7.53 11.10 4.68
N LEU A 184 -8.28 11.33 5.76
CA LEU A 184 -9.21 12.45 5.87
C LEU A 184 -8.49 13.80 5.64
N LEU A 185 -7.34 13.99 6.28
CA LEU A 185 -6.54 15.21 6.12
C LEU A 185 -6.03 15.40 4.69
N SER A 186 -5.61 14.32 4.01
CA SER A 186 -5.19 14.39 2.60
C SER A 186 -6.36 14.81 1.69
N ILE A 187 -7.57 14.31 1.95
CA ILE A 187 -8.79 14.67 1.21
C ILE A 187 -9.17 16.13 1.49
N GLN A 188 -9.11 16.57 2.74
CA GLN A 188 -9.35 17.97 3.11
C GLN A 188 -8.40 18.90 2.37
N ARG A 189 -7.09 18.61 2.42
CA ARG A 189 -6.06 19.37 1.67
C ARG A 189 -6.35 19.38 0.17
N ALA A 190 -6.73 18.23 -0.40
CA ALA A 190 -7.06 18.15 -1.82
C ALA A 190 -8.30 18.98 -2.18
N HIS A 191 -9.35 18.93 -1.36
CA HIS A 191 -10.59 19.67 -1.55
C HIS A 191 -10.38 21.19 -1.41
N GLU A 192 -9.65 21.62 -0.39
CA GLU A 192 -9.30 23.03 -0.17
C GLU A 192 -8.35 23.56 -1.26
N SER A 193 -7.66 22.65 -1.96
CA SER A 193 -6.78 22.98 -3.08
C SER A 193 -7.49 23.08 -4.43
N LEU A 194 -8.81 22.81 -4.52
CA LEU A 194 -9.54 22.74 -5.79
C LEU A 194 -9.35 23.99 -6.65
N ARG A 195 -9.01 23.78 -7.92
CA ARG A 195 -8.72 24.83 -8.90
C ARG A 195 -9.03 24.36 -10.31
N LEU A 196 -9.23 25.31 -11.24
CA LEU A 196 -9.32 24.97 -12.65
C LEU A 196 -7.95 24.49 -13.16
N GLY A 197 -7.95 23.38 -13.88
CA GLY A 197 -6.73 22.77 -14.40
C GLY A 197 -6.98 21.91 -15.64
N LYS A 198 -5.89 21.50 -16.27
CA LYS A 198 -5.87 20.60 -17.43
C LYS A 198 -5.14 19.31 -17.07
N LEU A 199 -5.56 18.21 -17.69
CA LEU A 199 -4.96 16.90 -17.53
C LEU A 199 -4.26 16.47 -18.81
N SER A 200 -2.98 16.12 -18.73
CA SER A 200 -2.23 15.53 -19.86
C SER A 200 -1.87 14.09 -19.56
N HIS A 201 -2.05 13.21 -20.54
CA HIS A 201 -1.76 11.78 -20.47
C HIS A 201 -0.56 11.40 -21.31
N GLY A 202 0.24 10.45 -20.83
CA GLY A 202 1.31 9.84 -21.61
C GLY A 202 1.78 8.53 -20.97
N THR A 203 2.66 7.85 -21.69
CA THR A 203 3.22 6.55 -21.29
C THR A 203 4.72 6.47 -21.57
N ILE A 204 5.44 5.70 -20.77
CA ILE A 204 6.86 5.38 -20.96
C ILE A 204 7.12 3.96 -20.46
N ASP A 205 8.02 3.21 -21.09
CA ASP A 205 8.40 1.88 -20.62
C ASP A 205 9.56 1.94 -19.62
N ILE A 206 9.51 1.06 -18.62
CA ILE A 206 10.58 0.81 -17.64
C ILE A 206 10.96 -0.68 -17.71
N PRO A 207 11.77 -1.09 -18.71
CA PRO A 207 12.04 -2.51 -18.97
C PRO A 207 12.61 -3.27 -17.77
N ASP A 208 13.43 -2.61 -16.98
CA ASP A 208 14.10 -3.13 -15.78
C ASP A 208 13.43 -2.67 -14.47
N GLY A 209 12.17 -2.23 -14.51
CA GLY A 209 11.42 -1.78 -13.33
C GLY A 209 10.75 -2.90 -12.54
N ASN A 210 10.55 -4.08 -13.16
CA ASN A 210 9.90 -5.25 -12.56
C ASN A 210 10.34 -6.56 -13.24
N THR A 211 9.97 -7.70 -12.66
CA THR A 211 10.06 -9.04 -13.26
C THR A 211 8.83 -9.87 -12.91
N ASN A 212 8.49 -10.90 -13.68
CA ASN A 212 7.44 -11.85 -13.31
C ASN A 212 7.95 -12.83 -12.24
N ARG A 213 7.22 -13.02 -11.14
CA ARG A 213 7.58 -13.96 -10.06
C ARG A 213 6.88 -15.32 -10.15
N SER A 214 5.94 -15.46 -11.09
CA SER A 214 5.23 -16.69 -11.44
C SER A 214 5.19 -16.95 -12.97
N PRO A 215 6.34 -16.89 -13.67
CA PRO A 215 6.40 -17.01 -15.13
C PRO A 215 5.85 -18.35 -15.64
N TYR A 216 5.97 -19.43 -14.86
CA TYR A 216 5.37 -20.72 -15.21
C TYR A 216 3.83 -20.66 -15.31
N ALA A 217 3.18 -19.87 -14.44
CA ALA A 217 1.73 -19.65 -14.51
C ALA A 217 1.37 -18.76 -15.71
N TYR A 218 2.13 -17.70 -15.97
CA TYR A 218 1.92 -16.85 -17.14
C TYR A 218 1.94 -17.65 -18.46
N LEU A 219 2.84 -18.64 -18.57
CA LEU A 219 2.96 -19.50 -19.75
C LEU A 219 1.74 -20.39 -20.01
N ALA A 220 0.86 -20.59 -19.03
CA ALA A 220 -0.39 -21.32 -19.20
C ALA A 220 -1.42 -20.55 -20.03
N ASN A 221 -1.32 -19.21 -20.08
CA ASN A 221 -2.16 -18.40 -20.98
C ASN A 221 -1.94 -18.80 -22.45
N PRO A 222 -2.97 -18.69 -23.32
CA PRO A 222 -2.89 -19.05 -24.73
C PRO A 222 -1.68 -18.43 -25.45
N ALA A 223 -0.99 -19.24 -26.26
CA ALA A 223 0.26 -18.82 -26.89
C ALA A 223 0.07 -17.67 -27.89
N ASP A 224 -1.07 -17.63 -28.57
CA ASP A 224 -1.46 -16.57 -29.49
C ASP A 224 -1.82 -15.26 -28.77
N GLU A 225 -2.42 -15.32 -27.59
CA GLU A 225 -2.61 -14.15 -26.73
C GLU A 225 -1.27 -13.61 -26.22
N ARG A 226 -0.41 -14.49 -25.69
CA ARG A 226 0.92 -14.09 -25.21
C ARG A 226 1.79 -13.46 -26.31
N ALA A 227 1.67 -13.92 -27.55
CA ALA A 227 2.41 -13.37 -28.69
C ALA A 227 2.03 -11.92 -29.06
N GLN A 228 0.96 -11.37 -28.49
CA GLN A 228 0.57 -9.95 -28.65
C GLN A 228 1.39 -9.01 -27.77
N TYR A 229 2.15 -9.55 -26.82
CA TYR A 229 2.90 -8.79 -25.83
C TYR A 229 4.39 -9.16 -25.87
N GLU A 230 5.26 -8.16 -25.76
CA GLU A 230 6.71 -8.37 -25.76
C GLU A 230 7.20 -9.00 -24.44
N TYR A 231 6.56 -8.65 -23.32
CA TYR A 231 6.96 -9.04 -21.97
C TYR A 231 5.85 -9.79 -21.22
N ASP A 232 6.25 -10.62 -20.26
CA ASP A 232 5.37 -11.33 -19.31
C ASP A 232 4.99 -10.49 -18.08
N THR A 233 5.35 -9.22 -18.09
CA THR A 233 4.92 -8.17 -17.15
C THR A 233 4.57 -6.91 -17.91
N ASP A 234 3.68 -6.08 -17.38
CA ASP A 234 3.47 -4.73 -17.93
C ASP A 234 4.68 -3.83 -17.60
N LYS A 235 5.43 -3.44 -18.64
CA LYS A 235 6.60 -2.53 -18.53
C LYS A 235 6.23 -1.06 -18.61
N THR A 236 5.01 -0.75 -19.04
CA THR A 236 4.55 0.60 -19.30
C THR A 236 4.09 1.28 -18.02
N MET A 237 4.69 2.44 -17.72
CA MET A 237 4.17 3.43 -16.78
C MET A 237 3.26 4.41 -17.52
N THR A 238 2.07 4.64 -16.99
CA THR A 238 1.15 5.69 -17.44
C THR A 238 1.19 6.88 -16.48
N MET A 239 1.11 8.11 -16.98
CA MET A 239 1.04 9.33 -16.17
C MET A 239 -0.16 10.20 -16.56
N LEU A 240 -0.80 10.79 -15.55
CA LEU A 240 -1.62 11.99 -15.65
C LEU A 240 -0.89 13.17 -15.00
N ARG A 241 -0.68 14.24 -15.77
CA ARG A 241 -0.11 15.51 -15.31
C ARG A 241 -1.20 16.54 -15.07
N PHE A 242 -1.17 17.20 -13.92
CA PHE A 242 -2.17 18.17 -13.49
C PHE A 242 -1.59 19.59 -13.55
N ASP A 243 -2.00 20.35 -14.56
CA ASP A 243 -1.50 21.70 -14.81
C ASP A 243 -2.57 22.73 -14.48
N ARG A 244 -2.20 23.77 -13.72
CA ARG A 244 -3.13 24.85 -13.35
C ARG A 244 -3.35 25.79 -14.54
N THR A 245 -4.59 26.19 -14.80
CA THR A 245 -4.88 27.12 -15.92
C THR A 245 -4.43 28.56 -15.67
N SER A 246 -4.26 28.97 -14.41
CA SER A 246 -3.92 30.37 -14.08
C SER A 246 -2.49 30.77 -14.42
N ASP A 247 -1.55 29.83 -14.46
CA ASP A 247 -0.13 30.10 -14.72
C ASP A 247 0.64 28.90 -15.31
N SER A 248 -0.07 27.86 -15.74
CA SER A 248 0.50 26.66 -16.36
C SER A 248 1.46 25.86 -15.47
N LYS A 249 1.50 26.11 -14.15
CA LYS A 249 2.31 25.32 -13.24
C LYS A 249 1.71 23.95 -12.98
N THR A 250 2.56 22.92 -12.99
CA THR A 250 2.15 21.57 -12.57
C THR A 250 2.08 21.51 -11.05
N PHE A 251 0.95 21.08 -10.52
CA PHE A 251 0.77 20.94 -9.06
C PHE A 251 0.63 19.48 -8.62
N ALA A 252 0.44 18.54 -9.56
CA ALA A 252 0.41 17.12 -9.26
C ALA A 252 0.74 16.25 -10.47
N VAL A 253 1.25 15.05 -10.20
CA VAL A 253 1.27 13.92 -11.15
C VAL A 253 0.68 12.69 -10.49
N LEU A 254 -0.03 11.87 -11.27
CA LEU A 254 -0.50 10.55 -10.85
C LEU A 254 -0.02 9.52 -11.86
N THR A 255 0.73 8.52 -11.40
CA THR A 255 1.28 7.45 -12.24
C THR A 255 0.70 6.10 -11.90
N PHE A 256 0.69 5.19 -12.87
CA PHE A 256 0.28 3.79 -12.73
C PHE A 256 1.40 2.90 -13.30
N PHE A 257 1.97 2.02 -12.46
CA PHE A 257 3.02 1.09 -12.88
C PHE A 257 3.00 -0.15 -11.99
N SER A 258 3.10 -1.34 -12.60
CA SER A 258 3.03 -2.62 -11.87
C SER A 258 4.38 -3.01 -11.29
N VAL A 259 4.57 -2.84 -9.98
CA VAL A 259 5.75 -3.41 -9.28
C VAL A 259 5.43 -3.54 -7.80
N HIS A 260 5.49 -4.76 -7.27
CA HIS A 260 5.19 -5.04 -5.87
C HIS A 260 6.04 -4.18 -4.91
N GLY A 261 5.47 -3.74 -3.78
CA GLY A 261 6.19 -3.00 -2.74
C GLY A 261 6.95 -3.91 -1.77
N THR A 262 7.80 -4.79 -2.32
CA THR A 262 8.60 -5.80 -1.60
C THR A 262 10.10 -5.68 -1.92
N SER A 263 10.56 -4.46 -2.18
CA SER A 263 12.01 -4.24 -2.32
C SER A 263 12.73 -4.29 -0.98
N LEU A 264 12.08 -3.80 0.08
CA LEU A 264 12.47 -4.07 1.46
C LEU A 264 12.04 -5.50 1.78
N TYR A 265 13.01 -6.33 2.12
CA TYR A 265 12.81 -7.76 2.32
C TYR A 265 12.03 -8.04 3.61
N GLU A 266 11.56 -9.28 3.73
CA GLU A 266 10.85 -9.80 4.91
C GLU A 266 11.58 -9.57 6.24
N ASN A 267 12.92 -9.51 6.24
CA ASN A 267 13.72 -9.24 7.44
C ASN A 267 13.87 -7.74 7.78
N ASN A 268 13.28 -6.84 6.99
CA ASN A 268 13.19 -5.42 7.32
C ASN A 268 12.20 -5.21 8.47
N THR A 269 12.58 -4.34 9.41
CA THR A 269 11.78 -3.97 10.59
C THR A 269 11.58 -2.46 10.71
N LEU A 270 11.93 -1.69 9.68
CA LEU A 270 11.77 -0.23 9.65
C LEU A 270 10.62 0.18 8.74
N THR A 271 9.76 1.06 9.23
CA THR A 271 8.64 1.59 8.45
C THR A 271 9.13 2.40 7.25
N ALA A 272 8.57 2.15 6.06
CA ALA A 272 8.82 2.90 4.82
C ALA A 272 7.73 2.66 3.76
N GLY A 273 7.60 3.59 2.81
CA GLY A 273 6.67 3.47 1.67
C GLY A 273 7.17 2.56 0.52
N ASP A 274 8.24 1.80 0.77
CA ASP A 274 8.95 0.95 -0.20
C ASP A 274 9.32 1.72 -1.50
N ASN A 275 9.46 1.03 -2.64
CA ASN A 275 9.99 1.61 -3.88
C ASN A 275 9.08 2.72 -4.46
N LYS A 276 7.77 2.63 -4.31
CA LYS A 276 6.83 3.69 -4.76
C LYS A 276 6.89 4.92 -3.86
N GLY A 277 7.05 4.74 -2.55
CA GLY A 277 7.31 5.82 -1.60
C GLY A 277 8.61 6.55 -1.92
N VAL A 278 9.67 5.82 -2.26
CA VAL A 278 10.93 6.41 -2.77
C VAL A 278 10.68 7.21 -4.05
N ALA A 279 9.99 6.64 -5.04
CA ALA A 279 9.75 7.32 -6.31
C ALA A 279 8.99 8.65 -6.13
N ALA A 280 7.97 8.66 -5.27
CA ALA A 280 7.22 9.86 -4.92
C ALA A 280 8.13 10.90 -4.21
N TYR A 281 8.89 10.45 -3.20
CA TYR A 281 9.84 11.30 -2.47
C TYR A 281 10.86 11.96 -3.40
N LEU A 282 11.46 11.19 -4.31
CA LEU A 282 12.44 11.71 -5.26
C LEU A 282 11.83 12.74 -6.21
N PHE A 283 10.62 12.51 -6.71
CA PHE A 283 9.95 13.48 -7.58
C PHE A 283 9.66 14.78 -6.82
N GLU A 284 8.95 14.69 -5.70
CA GLU A 284 8.59 15.86 -4.88
C GLU A 284 9.82 16.66 -4.45
N ARG A 285 10.89 15.99 -4.02
CA ARG A 285 12.17 16.63 -3.67
C ARG A 285 12.79 17.35 -4.86
N SER A 286 12.83 16.70 -6.02
CA SER A 286 13.58 17.20 -7.18
C SER A 286 13.04 18.48 -7.81
N VAL A 287 11.78 18.81 -7.52
CA VAL A 287 11.09 19.98 -8.10
C VAL A 287 10.90 21.14 -7.13
N ALA A 288 11.37 21.00 -5.88
CA ALA A 288 11.10 21.96 -4.81
C ALA A 288 11.55 23.41 -5.12
N ASN A 289 12.58 23.58 -5.97
CA ASN A 289 13.08 24.89 -6.42
C ASN A 289 12.82 25.15 -7.92
N ASP A 290 12.02 24.32 -8.58
CA ASP A 290 11.70 24.47 -10.01
C ASP A 290 10.42 25.31 -10.18
N THR A 291 10.57 26.48 -10.83
CA THR A 291 9.49 27.43 -11.04
C THR A 291 8.33 26.92 -11.91
N ARG A 292 8.52 25.83 -12.66
CA ARG A 292 7.49 25.15 -13.45
C ARG A 292 6.46 24.44 -12.58
N PHE A 293 6.82 24.12 -11.34
CA PHE A 293 5.96 23.42 -10.40
C PHE A 293 5.34 24.39 -9.39
N ALA A 294 4.15 24.04 -8.91
CA ALA A 294 3.48 24.78 -7.84
C ALA A 294 4.07 24.39 -6.48
N ASP A 295 4.03 25.32 -5.54
CA ASP A 295 4.37 25.04 -4.14
C ASP A 295 3.47 23.91 -3.61
N GLY A 296 4.09 22.94 -2.93
CA GLY A 296 3.38 21.75 -2.45
C GLY A 296 2.96 20.79 -3.56
N PHE A 297 3.73 20.70 -4.65
CA PHE A 297 3.56 19.66 -5.67
C PHE A 297 3.48 18.25 -5.07
N ILE A 298 2.58 17.42 -5.61
CA ILE A 298 2.33 16.05 -5.11
C ILE A 298 2.58 15.03 -6.22
N ALA A 299 3.35 13.99 -5.90
CA ALA A 299 3.60 12.88 -6.82
C ALA A 299 2.96 11.58 -6.33
N GLY A 300 1.94 11.12 -7.05
CA GLY A 300 1.28 9.83 -6.82
C GLY A 300 1.91 8.73 -7.67
N PHE A 301 2.37 7.66 -7.02
CA PHE A 301 2.83 6.44 -7.68
C PHE A 301 1.88 5.31 -7.33
N SER A 302 0.83 5.13 -8.13
CA SER A 302 -0.13 4.05 -7.93
C SER A 302 0.41 2.72 -8.45
N GLN A 303 -0.14 1.64 -7.91
CA GLN A 303 -0.03 0.32 -8.50
C GLN A 303 -0.90 0.19 -9.75
N SER A 304 -0.61 -0.86 -10.51
CA SER A 304 -1.51 -1.36 -11.55
C SER A 304 -1.68 -2.86 -11.40
N SER A 305 -1.60 -3.65 -12.47
CA SER A 305 -1.68 -5.11 -12.43
C SER A 305 -0.44 -5.73 -11.76
N VAL A 306 -0.42 -5.71 -10.43
CA VAL A 306 0.76 -5.98 -9.57
C VAL A 306 0.90 -7.45 -9.16
N GLY A 307 -0.13 -8.28 -9.36
CA GLY A 307 -0.27 -9.59 -8.70
C GLY A 307 0.90 -10.56 -8.91
N ASP A 308 1.50 -10.58 -10.09
CA ASP A 308 2.62 -11.48 -10.44
C ASP A 308 3.93 -10.72 -10.74
N THR A 309 3.99 -9.43 -10.41
CA THR A 309 5.20 -8.62 -10.59
C THR A 309 6.04 -8.61 -9.31
N SER A 310 7.35 -8.47 -9.46
CA SER A 310 8.30 -8.34 -8.36
C SER A 310 9.33 -7.24 -8.65
N PRO A 311 9.78 -6.46 -7.64
CA PRO A 311 10.90 -5.52 -7.77
C PRO A 311 12.27 -6.22 -7.78
N ASN A 312 12.32 -7.53 -7.51
CA ASN A 312 13.55 -8.30 -7.40
C ASN A 312 14.04 -8.77 -8.77
N VAL A 313 14.39 -7.78 -9.60
CA VAL A 313 14.63 -7.89 -11.05
C VAL A 313 15.81 -8.76 -11.48
N LEU A 314 16.66 -9.22 -10.56
CA LEU A 314 17.73 -10.16 -10.90
C LEU A 314 17.23 -11.62 -10.94
N GLY A 315 15.99 -11.88 -10.52
CA GLY A 315 15.36 -13.20 -10.54
C GLY A 315 15.49 -13.96 -9.22
N ALA A 316 14.92 -15.16 -9.19
CA ALA A 316 14.86 -16.00 -7.99
C ALA A 316 15.96 -17.07 -7.98
N TYR A 317 16.72 -17.13 -6.88
CA TYR A 317 17.86 -18.03 -6.72
C TYR A 317 17.85 -18.69 -5.35
N CYS A 318 18.47 -19.86 -5.29
CA CYS A 318 18.73 -20.57 -4.06
C CYS A 318 19.87 -19.91 -3.29
N GLU A 319 19.61 -19.51 -2.04
CA GLU A 319 20.59 -18.81 -1.21
C GLU A 319 21.80 -19.68 -0.83
N ASP A 320 21.63 -21.00 -0.76
CA ASP A 320 22.68 -21.97 -0.39
C ASP A 320 23.64 -22.32 -1.54
N THR A 321 23.12 -22.44 -2.76
CA THR A 321 23.87 -22.93 -3.94
C THR A 321 24.16 -21.84 -4.96
N GLY A 322 23.41 -20.74 -4.93
CA GLY A 322 23.48 -19.69 -5.96
C GLY A 322 22.91 -20.09 -7.32
N LEU A 323 22.24 -21.25 -7.43
CA LEU A 323 21.57 -21.69 -8.65
C LEU A 323 20.17 -21.07 -8.77
N PRO A 324 19.62 -20.92 -9.99
CA PRO A 324 18.23 -20.52 -10.15
C PRO A 324 17.28 -21.46 -9.40
N CYS A 325 16.23 -20.90 -8.80
CA CYS A 325 15.18 -21.74 -8.22
C CYS A 325 14.51 -22.59 -9.30
N ARG A 326 13.88 -23.68 -8.88
CA ARG A 326 13.07 -24.48 -9.79
C ARG A 326 11.90 -23.67 -10.35
N PHE A 327 11.73 -23.71 -11.66
CA PHE A 327 10.87 -22.80 -12.42
C PHE A 327 9.38 -22.98 -12.11
N GLU A 328 8.95 -24.23 -11.90
CA GLU A 328 7.53 -24.58 -11.79
C GLU A 328 6.94 -24.23 -10.41
N ASP A 329 7.75 -24.27 -9.35
CA ASP A 329 7.28 -24.24 -7.96
C ASP A 329 8.11 -23.34 -7.01
N SER A 330 9.15 -22.67 -7.51
CA SER A 330 10.03 -21.81 -6.72
C SER A 330 10.68 -22.51 -5.52
N THR A 331 11.20 -23.71 -5.74
CA THR A 331 11.92 -24.45 -4.69
C THR A 331 13.42 -24.59 -4.92
N CYS A 332 14.11 -24.83 -3.83
CA CYS A 332 15.51 -25.18 -3.71
C CYS A 332 15.60 -26.45 -2.87
N ASN A 333 16.07 -27.55 -3.47
CA ASN A 333 16.02 -28.88 -2.85
C ASN A 333 14.61 -29.31 -2.39
N GLY A 334 13.57 -28.84 -3.10
CA GLY A 334 12.15 -29.14 -2.79
C GLY A 334 11.53 -28.31 -1.67
N GLN A 335 12.21 -27.25 -1.21
CA GLN A 335 11.76 -26.33 -0.16
C GLN A 335 11.72 -24.88 -0.68
N THR A 336 10.78 -24.07 -0.20
CA THR A 336 10.59 -22.67 -0.65
C THR A 336 11.50 -21.69 0.07
N GLU A 337 11.87 -21.97 1.31
CA GLU A 337 12.50 -21.03 2.25
C GLU A 337 13.83 -20.46 1.73
N LEU A 338 14.56 -21.27 0.97
CA LEU A 338 15.85 -20.91 0.37
C LEU A 338 15.73 -20.23 -0.99
N CYS A 339 14.54 -20.24 -1.62
CA CYS A 339 14.32 -19.58 -2.90
C CYS A 339 13.94 -18.11 -2.69
N ARG A 340 14.88 -17.20 -2.98
CA ARG A 340 14.70 -15.76 -2.76
C ARG A 340 14.87 -14.99 -4.06
N GLY A 341 13.97 -14.03 -4.30
CA GLY A 341 14.11 -13.01 -5.31
C GLY A 341 15.26 -12.06 -4.96
N ARG A 342 16.06 -11.67 -5.95
CA ARG A 342 17.20 -10.76 -5.76
C ARG A 342 16.94 -9.39 -6.37
N GLY A 343 16.94 -8.36 -5.51
CA GLY A 343 16.96 -6.96 -5.94
C GLY A 343 18.31 -6.55 -6.58
N PRO A 344 18.37 -5.36 -7.21
CA PRO A 344 19.59 -4.88 -7.88
C PRO A 344 20.85 -4.85 -7.00
N TYR A 345 20.68 -4.69 -5.69
CA TYR A 345 21.75 -4.61 -4.70
C TYR A 345 21.62 -5.71 -3.63
N PHE A 346 21.19 -6.92 -4.00
CA PHE A 346 20.96 -8.03 -3.06
C PHE A 346 22.18 -8.45 -2.20
N LEU A 347 23.40 -8.09 -2.60
CA LEU A 347 24.62 -8.38 -1.84
C LEU A 347 24.84 -7.41 -0.67
N GLU A 348 24.10 -6.29 -0.64
CA GLU A 348 24.15 -5.36 0.48
C GLU A 348 23.39 -5.95 1.67
N ASN A 349 24.03 -5.94 2.84
CA ASN A 349 23.40 -6.42 4.07
C ASN A 349 22.60 -5.30 4.73
N ASP A 350 21.51 -4.89 4.09
CA ASP A 350 20.72 -3.72 4.46
C ASP A 350 19.20 -3.97 4.40
N ALA A 351 18.79 -5.23 4.47
CA ALA A 351 17.41 -5.69 4.33
C ALA A 351 16.71 -5.20 3.04
N GLY A 352 17.48 -4.97 1.97
CA GLY A 352 16.96 -4.56 0.66
C GLY A 352 16.84 -3.05 0.49
N SER A 353 17.33 -2.23 1.42
CA SER A 353 17.13 -0.77 1.38
C SER A 353 17.72 -0.10 0.14
N LYS A 354 18.91 -0.49 -0.30
CA LYS A 354 19.53 0.07 -1.51
C LYS A 354 18.84 -0.43 -2.78
N SER A 355 18.38 -1.68 -2.80
CA SER A 355 17.51 -2.23 -3.86
C SER A 355 16.20 -1.45 -3.95
N CYS A 356 15.57 -1.16 -2.81
CA CYS A 356 14.37 -0.34 -2.72
C CYS A 356 14.56 1.06 -3.26
N PHE A 357 15.65 1.72 -2.86
CA PHE A 357 15.99 3.03 -3.39
C PHE A 357 16.19 2.99 -4.91
N GLU A 358 16.87 1.96 -5.42
CA GLU A 358 17.12 1.78 -6.86
C GLU A 358 15.84 1.60 -7.68
N ILE A 359 14.94 0.72 -7.25
CA ILE A 359 13.67 0.49 -7.96
C ILE A 359 12.78 1.73 -7.91
N GLY A 360 12.80 2.47 -6.79
CA GLY A 360 12.14 3.78 -6.72
C GLY A 360 12.78 4.83 -7.63
N ARG A 361 14.12 4.85 -7.73
CA ARG A 361 14.88 5.73 -8.62
C ARG A 361 14.53 5.48 -10.09
N ARG A 362 14.41 4.22 -10.53
CA ARG A 362 14.00 3.87 -11.90
C ARG A 362 12.62 4.40 -12.24
N GLN A 363 11.66 4.20 -11.33
CA GLN A 363 10.30 4.75 -11.47
C GLN A 363 10.32 6.28 -11.54
N TYR A 364 11.05 6.93 -10.64
CA TYR A 364 11.21 8.39 -10.63
C TYR A 364 11.82 8.92 -11.93
N THR A 365 12.94 8.35 -12.38
CA THR A 365 13.64 8.80 -13.59
C THR A 365 12.74 8.70 -14.81
N ALA A 366 12.04 7.57 -14.98
CA ALA A 366 11.08 7.40 -16.07
C ALA A 366 9.91 8.38 -15.97
N ALA A 367 9.36 8.60 -14.77
CA ALA A 367 8.28 9.56 -14.56
C ALA A 367 8.72 11.00 -14.90
N LYS A 368 9.93 11.40 -14.48
CA LYS A 368 10.49 12.71 -14.80
C LYS A 368 10.74 12.88 -16.29
N GLU A 369 11.27 11.85 -16.95
CA GLU A 369 11.42 11.87 -18.41
C GLU A 369 10.07 12.01 -19.11
N LEU A 370 9.07 11.20 -18.71
CA LEU A 370 7.73 11.27 -19.26
C LEU A 370 7.09 12.65 -19.04
N TYR A 371 7.27 13.25 -17.85
CA TYR A 371 6.81 14.60 -17.56
C TYR A 371 7.31 15.63 -18.59
N GLU A 372 8.59 15.57 -18.96
CA GLU A 372 9.18 16.46 -19.98
C GLU A 372 8.65 16.13 -21.39
N GLN A 373 8.44 14.84 -21.70
CA GLN A 373 7.89 14.42 -23.00
C GLN A 373 6.44 14.86 -23.21
N LEU A 374 5.65 15.01 -22.14
CA LEU A 374 4.24 15.43 -22.21
C LEU A 374 4.05 16.82 -22.85
N ASP A 375 5.06 17.69 -22.81
CA ASP A 375 4.99 19.01 -23.46
C ASP A 375 4.93 18.92 -24.99
N THR A 376 5.37 17.80 -25.58
CA THR A 376 5.43 17.61 -27.03
C THR A 376 4.54 16.47 -27.52
N ASN A 377 4.49 15.37 -26.77
CA ASN A 377 3.82 14.12 -27.16
C ASN A 377 2.63 13.77 -26.25
N GLY A 378 2.29 14.64 -25.30
CA GLY A 378 1.18 14.41 -24.38
C GLY A 378 -0.18 14.43 -25.07
N THR A 379 -1.07 13.56 -24.62
CA THR A 379 -2.48 13.57 -25.01
C THR A 379 -3.26 14.41 -24.01
N GLN A 380 -3.80 15.55 -24.45
CA GLN A 380 -4.69 16.36 -23.61
C GLN A 380 -6.00 15.60 -23.36
N ILE A 381 -6.36 15.39 -22.10
CA ILE A 381 -7.66 14.84 -21.71
C ILE A 381 -8.73 15.92 -21.94
N VAL A 382 -9.85 15.53 -22.55
CA VAL A 382 -11.00 16.39 -22.87
C VAL A 382 -12.30 15.74 -22.40
N GLY A 383 -13.44 16.46 -22.47
CA GLY A 383 -14.73 15.97 -21.99
C GLY A 383 -14.94 16.23 -20.51
N SER A 384 -14.70 17.46 -20.03
CA SER A 384 -14.85 17.77 -18.59
C SER A 384 -16.27 17.61 -18.03
N SER A 385 -17.29 17.59 -18.89
CA SER A 385 -18.67 17.24 -18.50
C SER A 385 -18.90 15.73 -18.41
N SER A 386 -17.88 14.91 -18.68
CA SER A 386 -17.88 13.45 -18.58
C SER A 386 -16.95 12.98 -17.47
N VAL A 387 -17.04 13.63 -16.31
CA VAL A 387 -16.51 13.10 -15.05
C VAL A 387 -17.63 12.31 -14.39
N SER A 388 -17.44 11.00 -14.20
CA SER A 388 -18.48 10.16 -13.60
C SER A 388 -17.86 8.97 -12.91
N SER A 389 -18.64 8.33 -12.04
CA SER A 389 -18.23 7.12 -11.34
C SER A 389 -19.45 6.29 -11.00
N PHE A 390 -19.24 4.98 -10.84
CA PHE A 390 -20.22 4.12 -10.18
C PHE A 390 -19.51 3.23 -9.18
N HIS A 391 -20.26 2.75 -8.20
CA HIS A 391 -19.83 1.71 -7.28
C HIS A 391 -21.01 0.80 -6.97
N VAL A 392 -20.72 -0.50 -6.81
CA VAL A 392 -21.67 -1.50 -6.33
C VAL A 392 -20.94 -2.48 -5.42
N TYR A 393 -21.52 -2.81 -4.28
CA TYR A 393 -21.14 -4.01 -3.56
C TYR A 393 -21.78 -5.24 -4.19
N HIS A 394 -20.98 -6.27 -4.47
CA HIS A 394 -21.48 -7.53 -5.00
C HIS A 394 -21.03 -8.71 -4.15
N ASN A 395 -21.93 -9.66 -3.91
CA ASN A 395 -21.57 -10.90 -3.23
C ASN A 395 -21.12 -11.93 -4.27
N PHE A 396 -19.85 -12.34 -4.23
CA PHE A 396 -19.29 -13.34 -5.14
C PHE A 396 -19.60 -14.78 -4.70
N THR A 397 -20.30 -14.96 -3.57
CA THR A 397 -20.75 -16.29 -3.14
C THR A 397 -21.78 -16.86 -4.10
N GLY A 398 -21.39 -17.83 -4.94
CA GLY A 398 -22.30 -18.50 -5.85
C GLY A 398 -22.91 -17.57 -6.90
N TYR A 399 -22.21 -16.48 -7.26
CA TYR A 399 -22.73 -15.55 -8.26
C TYR A 399 -22.68 -16.19 -9.65
N GLU A 400 -23.85 -16.43 -10.24
CA GLU A 400 -24.04 -16.98 -11.59
C GLU A 400 -24.20 -15.87 -12.63
N PHE A 401 -23.47 -15.97 -13.74
CA PHE A 401 -23.47 -14.95 -14.80
C PHE A 401 -23.08 -15.51 -16.17
N PRO A 402 -23.49 -14.87 -17.27
CA PRO A 402 -22.96 -15.20 -18.59
C PRO A 402 -21.50 -14.73 -18.71
N SER A 403 -20.62 -15.63 -19.15
CA SER A 403 -19.22 -15.33 -19.41
C SER A 403 -19.08 -14.16 -20.39
N PRO A 404 -18.30 -13.12 -20.07
CA PRO A 404 -18.04 -12.02 -21.00
C PRO A 404 -17.18 -12.44 -22.20
N PHE A 405 -16.59 -13.64 -22.16
CA PHE A 405 -15.69 -14.13 -23.20
C PHE A 405 -16.38 -14.99 -24.25
N ASN A 406 -17.37 -15.80 -23.86
CA ASN A 406 -18.01 -16.78 -24.75
C ASN A 406 -19.53 -16.99 -24.50
N GLY A 407 -20.11 -16.30 -23.52
CA GLY A 407 -21.53 -16.38 -23.18
C GLY A 407 -21.97 -17.63 -22.40
N SER A 408 -21.08 -18.56 -22.04
CA SER A 408 -21.44 -19.71 -21.19
C SER A 408 -21.80 -19.25 -19.78
N THR A 409 -22.73 -19.92 -19.10
CA THR A 409 -23.01 -19.64 -17.69
C THR A 409 -21.82 -20.07 -16.82
N LEU A 410 -21.27 -19.13 -16.06
CA LEU A 410 -20.22 -19.33 -15.07
C LEU A 410 -20.74 -19.02 -13.68
N THR A 411 -20.03 -19.53 -12.66
CA THR A 411 -20.34 -19.31 -11.25
C THR A 411 -19.07 -19.04 -10.47
N THR A 412 -19.11 -18.08 -9.55
CA THR A 412 -18.03 -17.81 -8.57
C THR A 412 -18.25 -18.55 -7.25
N CYS A 413 -17.19 -18.70 -6.47
CA CYS A 413 -17.17 -19.51 -5.25
C CYS A 413 -17.13 -18.64 -3.98
N TYR A 414 -17.30 -19.27 -2.81
CA TYR A 414 -16.97 -18.63 -1.53
C TYR A 414 -15.46 -18.38 -1.47
N ALA A 415 -15.03 -17.32 -0.79
CA ALA A 415 -13.61 -17.05 -0.61
C ALA A 415 -12.87 -18.26 -0.02
N ALA A 416 -11.85 -18.76 -0.71
CA ALA A 416 -10.99 -19.83 -0.20
C ALA A 416 -9.56 -19.72 -0.70
N LEU A 417 -8.62 -20.12 0.16
CA LEU A 417 -7.19 -20.15 -0.13
C LEU A 417 -6.71 -21.59 -0.30
N GLY A 418 -5.89 -21.82 -1.31
CA GLY A 418 -5.30 -23.10 -1.62
C GLY A 418 -4.06 -23.42 -0.78
N PHE A 419 -3.54 -24.65 -0.87
CA PHE A 419 -2.31 -25.03 -0.16
C PHE A 419 -1.12 -24.13 -0.51
N SER A 420 -0.94 -23.78 -1.79
CA SER A 420 0.15 -22.91 -2.23
C SER A 420 0.06 -21.45 -1.74
N PHE A 421 -1.04 -21.02 -1.11
CA PHE A 421 -1.05 -19.75 -0.36
C PHE A 421 0.00 -19.77 0.76
N ALA A 422 0.10 -20.88 1.50
CA ALA A 422 1.05 -21.02 2.60
C ALA A 422 2.50 -21.19 2.14
N ALA A 423 2.75 -21.36 0.83
CA ALA A 423 4.10 -21.44 0.26
C ALA A 423 4.76 -20.07 0.08
N GLY A 424 3.99 -18.97 0.20
CA GLY A 424 4.46 -17.62 -0.10
C GLY A 424 4.99 -17.47 -1.52
N THR A 425 5.84 -16.47 -1.74
CA THR A 425 6.45 -16.19 -3.04
C THR A 425 7.98 -16.14 -2.94
N THR A 426 8.67 -15.89 -4.05
CA THR A 426 10.11 -15.64 -4.00
C THR A 426 10.47 -14.32 -3.29
N ASP A 427 9.53 -13.38 -3.16
CA ASP A 427 9.74 -12.11 -2.45
C ASP A 427 9.62 -12.28 -0.92
N GLY A 428 8.86 -13.28 -0.50
CA GLY A 428 8.63 -13.67 0.90
C GLY A 428 8.11 -15.09 0.91
N PRO A 429 8.98 -16.11 1.01
CA PRO A 429 8.60 -17.51 0.98
C PRO A 429 7.92 -17.87 2.29
N GLY A 430 6.94 -18.77 2.19
CA GLY A 430 6.32 -19.38 3.35
C GLY A 430 7.20 -20.48 3.94
N ASP A 431 6.69 -21.06 5.03
CA ASP A 431 7.36 -22.07 5.84
C ASP A 431 6.84 -23.49 5.57
N PHE A 432 7.51 -24.48 6.17
CA PHE A 432 7.12 -25.88 6.27
C PHE A 432 7.29 -26.67 4.96
N ASP A 433 6.29 -27.47 4.59
CA ASP A 433 6.36 -28.41 3.48
C ASP A 433 5.44 -27.98 2.32
N PHE A 434 4.97 -26.73 2.35
CA PHE A 434 4.20 -26.11 1.28
C PHE A 434 5.11 -25.70 0.12
N THR A 435 4.61 -25.87 -1.10
CA THR A 435 5.27 -25.40 -2.32
C THR A 435 4.26 -24.70 -3.20
N GLN A 436 4.73 -23.85 -4.12
CA GLN A 436 3.85 -23.35 -5.17
C GLN A 436 3.53 -24.47 -6.16
N ASN A 437 2.39 -24.39 -6.85
CA ASN A 437 1.98 -25.38 -7.87
C ASN A 437 1.82 -26.82 -7.33
N GLY A 438 1.55 -26.95 -6.01
CA GLY A 438 1.24 -28.21 -5.34
C GLY A 438 2.16 -29.40 -5.63
N THR A 439 3.47 -29.15 -5.76
CA THR A 439 4.45 -30.20 -6.06
C THR A 439 5.14 -30.81 -4.83
N GLY A 440 4.91 -30.20 -3.68
CA GLY A 440 5.42 -30.60 -2.38
C GLY A 440 4.58 -31.70 -1.73
N PRO A 441 4.97 -32.14 -0.52
CA PRO A 441 4.25 -33.17 0.19
C PRO A 441 3.01 -32.66 0.94
N ALA A 442 2.78 -31.33 1.04
CA ALA A 442 1.72 -30.76 1.87
C ALA A 442 0.31 -31.27 1.49
N GLU A 443 -0.01 -31.37 0.20
CA GLU A 443 -1.27 -31.92 -0.32
C GLU A 443 -1.46 -33.42 -0.03
N SER A 444 -0.40 -34.11 0.37
CA SER A 444 -0.48 -35.50 0.83
C SER A 444 -0.38 -35.65 2.35
N ASN A 445 -0.18 -34.55 3.07
CA ASN A 445 0.09 -34.55 4.50
C ASN A 445 -1.21 -34.45 5.32
N PRO A 446 -1.62 -35.51 6.04
CA PRO A 446 -2.90 -35.54 6.76
C PRO A 446 -3.00 -34.49 7.88
N VAL A 447 -1.88 -33.95 8.37
CA VAL A 447 -1.87 -32.92 9.42
C VAL A 447 -2.59 -31.66 8.94
N TRP A 448 -2.35 -31.22 7.70
CA TRP A 448 -2.97 -30.02 7.15
C TRP A 448 -4.48 -30.18 6.94
N TYR A 449 -4.93 -31.36 6.52
CA TYR A 449 -6.35 -31.67 6.43
C TYR A 449 -7.05 -31.69 7.78
N VAL A 450 -6.38 -32.16 8.84
CA VAL A 450 -6.90 -32.09 10.22
C VAL A 450 -6.95 -30.64 10.71
N ALA A 451 -5.91 -29.85 10.47
CA ALA A 451 -5.87 -28.43 10.84
C ALA A 451 -6.96 -27.62 10.10
N ARG A 452 -7.12 -27.84 8.80
CA ARG A 452 -8.22 -27.30 8.00
C ARG A 452 -9.57 -27.67 8.59
N ALA A 453 -9.81 -28.97 8.83
CA ALA A 453 -11.09 -29.45 9.35
C ALA A 453 -11.40 -28.92 10.76
N PHE A 454 -10.37 -28.61 11.56
CA PHE A 454 -10.53 -27.98 12.86
C PHE A 454 -11.02 -26.53 12.75
N ILE A 455 -10.57 -25.77 11.75
CA ILE A 455 -11.06 -24.42 11.47
C ILE A 455 -12.45 -24.49 10.81
N HIS A 456 -12.51 -25.06 9.61
CA HIS A 456 -13.72 -25.30 8.85
C HIS A 456 -13.45 -26.33 7.75
N GLN A 457 -14.25 -27.40 7.72
CA GLN A 457 -14.14 -28.43 6.69
C GLN A 457 -14.90 -27.98 5.42
N PRO A 458 -14.23 -27.82 4.27
CA PRO A 458 -14.89 -27.41 3.04
C PRO A 458 -15.95 -28.41 2.59
N SER A 459 -17.10 -27.92 2.10
CA SER A 459 -18.15 -28.77 1.54
C SER A 459 -17.73 -29.40 0.20
N ALA A 460 -18.47 -30.39 -0.27
CA ALA A 460 -18.20 -31.01 -1.57
C ALA A 460 -18.49 -30.02 -2.72
N GLU A 461 -19.52 -29.20 -2.57
CA GLU A 461 -19.90 -28.15 -3.52
C GLU A 461 -18.81 -27.08 -3.64
N GLN A 462 -18.25 -26.65 -2.50
CA GLN A 462 -17.19 -25.65 -2.47
C GLN A 462 -15.88 -26.19 -3.06
N GLN A 463 -15.52 -27.44 -2.76
CA GLN A 463 -14.38 -28.11 -3.40
C GLN A 463 -14.56 -28.24 -4.92
N ALA A 464 -15.76 -28.59 -5.37
CA ALA A 464 -16.07 -28.69 -6.80
C ALA A 464 -16.01 -27.31 -7.49
N CYS A 465 -16.52 -26.26 -6.84
CA CYS A 465 -16.46 -24.90 -7.37
C CYS A 465 -15.02 -24.39 -7.50
N GLN A 466 -14.20 -24.62 -6.47
CA GLN A 466 -12.81 -24.14 -6.41
C GLN A 466 -11.84 -24.95 -7.26
N ALA A 467 -12.21 -26.13 -7.77
CA ALA A 467 -11.32 -26.99 -8.54
C ALA A 467 -10.60 -26.22 -9.69
N PRO A 468 -9.29 -26.47 -9.93
CA PRO A 468 -8.46 -27.52 -9.32
C PRO A 468 -7.83 -27.17 -7.97
N LYS A 469 -8.13 -26.00 -7.37
CA LYS A 469 -7.57 -25.60 -6.07
C LYS A 469 -7.95 -26.61 -4.98
N GLU A 470 -6.93 -27.18 -4.35
CA GLU A 470 -7.10 -27.87 -3.08
C GLU A 470 -7.19 -26.84 -1.95
N ILE A 471 -8.35 -26.75 -1.31
CA ILE A 471 -8.61 -25.75 -0.27
C ILE A 471 -7.83 -26.09 1.01
N LEU A 472 -7.00 -25.13 1.45
CA LEU A 472 -6.36 -25.11 2.76
C LEU A 472 -7.20 -24.33 3.78
N LEU A 473 -7.73 -23.17 3.39
CA LEU A 473 -8.56 -22.32 4.25
C LEU A 473 -9.87 -21.96 3.53
N ASP A 474 -10.99 -22.42 4.08
CA ASP A 474 -12.34 -22.11 3.57
C ASP A 474 -12.88 -20.80 4.18
N ALA A 475 -12.09 -19.73 4.07
CA ALA A 475 -12.23 -18.52 4.88
C ALA A 475 -13.58 -17.82 4.71
N GLY A 476 -14.16 -17.83 3.51
CA GLY A 476 -15.46 -17.23 3.21
C GLY A 476 -16.64 -17.94 3.84
N ALA A 477 -16.47 -19.15 4.38
CA ALA A 477 -17.51 -19.88 5.11
C ALA A 477 -17.45 -19.65 6.64
N VAL A 478 -16.46 -18.90 7.14
CA VAL A 478 -16.20 -18.74 8.57
C VAL A 478 -16.55 -17.34 9.07
N ASP A 479 -17.57 -17.27 9.92
CA ASP A 479 -18.06 -16.03 10.55
C ASP A 479 -17.78 -15.94 12.06
N LEU A 480 -17.10 -16.92 12.65
CA LEU A 480 -16.74 -16.91 14.07
C LEU A 480 -15.22 -16.73 14.26
N PRO A 481 -14.77 -15.83 15.15
CA PRO A 481 -15.55 -14.88 15.96
C PRO A 481 -16.21 -13.73 15.18
N TYR A 482 -15.74 -13.47 13.96
CA TYR A 482 -16.33 -12.61 12.93
C TYR A 482 -15.77 -13.05 11.57
N ALA A 483 -16.23 -12.46 10.46
CA ALA A 483 -15.86 -12.86 9.10
C ALA A 483 -14.33 -12.92 8.88
N TRP A 484 -13.85 -14.04 8.33
CA TRP A 484 -12.42 -14.26 8.09
C TRP A 484 -11.91 -13.66 6.78
N ALA A 485 -12.76 -13.58 5.75
CA ALA A 485 -12.43 -13.04 4.44
C ALA A 485 -13.65 -12.34 3.81
N PRO A 486 -13.45 -11.40 2.86
CA PRO A 486 -14.56 -10.79 2.15
C PRO A 486 -15.22 -11.80 1.20
N ASN A 487 -16.55 -11.92 1.26
CA ASN A 487 -17.37 -12.44 0.15
C ASN A 487 -18.06 -11.32 -0.64
N ILE A 488 -18.13 -10.13 -0.04
CA ILE A 488 -18.73 -8.93 -0.62
C ILE A 488 -17.58 -8.06 -1.09
N VAL A 489 -17.54 -7.78 -2.39
CA VAL A 489 -16.46 -7.04 -3.06
C VAL A 489 -16.97 -5.76 -3.70
N ASP A 490 -16.07 -4.80 -3.85
CA ASP A 490 -16.33 -3.53 -4.53
C ASP A 490 -16.20 -3.70 -6.05
N ILE A 491 -17.21 -3.25 -6.80
CA ILE A 491 -17.15 -3.07 -8.25
C ILE A 491 -17.21 -1.57 -8.52
N GLN A 492 -16.12 -0.98 -9.02
CA GLN A 492 -16.05 0.46 -9.25
C GLN A 492 -15.24 0.79 -10.51
N LEU A 493 -15.80 1.71 -11.30
CA LEU A 493 -15.09 2.39 -12.38
C LEU A 493 -15.20 3.91 -12.20
N LEU A 494 -14.16 4.62 -12.59
CA LEU A 494 -14.10 6.09 -12.62
C LEU A 494 -13.85 6.54 -14.05
N ARG A 495 -14.49 7.61 -14.49
CA ARG A 495 -14.33 8.19 -15.83
C ARG A 495 -13.86 9.64 -15.76
N ILE A 496 -12.87 9.96 -16.57
CA ILE A 496 -12.41 11.32 -16.86
C ILE A 496 -12.40 11.50 -18.37
N GLY A 497 -13.47 12.02 -18.95
CA GLY A 497 -13.47 12.28 -20.38
C GLY A 497 -13.37 10.98 -21.20
N GLN A 498 -12.23 10.78 -21.88
CA GLN A 498 -11.91 9.53 -22.59
C GLN A 498 -11.15 8.48 -21.75
N LEU A 499 -10.71 8.81 -20.54
CA LEU A 499 -9.99 7.89 -19.65
C LEU A 499 -10.96 7.17 -18.70
N ILE A 500 -10.76 5.87 -18.53
CA ILE A 500 -11.43 5.05 -17.51
C ILE A 500 -10.38 4.44 -16.57
N ILE A 501 -10.68 4.48 -15.27
CA ILE A 501 -9.88 3.86 -14.21
C ILE A 501 -10.67 2.66 -13.67
N ILE A 502 -10.10 1.47 -13.79
CA ILE A 502 -10.55 0.26 -13.11
C ILE A 502 -10.04 0.30 -11.68
N VAL A 503 -10.94 0.15 -10.70
CA VAL A 503 -10.58 0.08 -9.28
C VAL A 503 -10.83 -1.35 -8.82
N SER A 504 -9.77 -2.11 -8.59
CA SER A 504 -9.87 -3.54 -8.25
C SER A 504 -9.50 -3.81 -6.80
N PRO A 505 -10.30 -4.60 -6.07
CA PRO A 505 -9.98 -5.05 -4.70
C PRO A 505 -8.91 -6.14 -4.61
N SER A 506 -8.57 -6.77 -5.73
CA SER A 506 -7.62 -7.88 -5.78
C SER A 506 -6.31 -7.46 -6.48
N GLU A 507 -5.23 -8.18 -6.17
CA GLU A 507 -3.95 -8.06 -6.85
C GLU A 507 -3.99 -8.72 -8.21
N VAL A 508 -4.25 -7.90 -9.22
CA VAL A 508 -4.48 -8.34 -10.59
C VAL A 508 -3.16 -8.78 -11.21
N THR A 509 -3.06 -10.02 -11.68
CA THR A 509 -1.90 -10.48 -12.47
C THR A 509 -1.81 -9.74 -13.81
N THR A 510 -0.65 -9.81 -14.44
CA THR A 510 -0.36 -9.14 -15.71
C THR A 510 -1.40 -9.47 -16.78
N MET A 511 -1.69 -10.76 -17.03
CA MET A 511 -2.64 -11.13 -18.08
C MET A 511 -4.09 -10.84 -17.69
N SER A 512 -4.46 -11.01 -16.42
CA SER A 512 -5.77 -10.57 -15.91
C SER A 512 -6.01 -9.09 -16.17
N GLY A 513 -5.00 -8.27 -15.90
CA GLY A 513 -5.02 -6.82 -16.11
C GLY A 513 -5.19 -6.46 -17.58
N ARG A 514 -4.45 -7.13 -18.47
CA ARG A 514 -4.57 -6.97 -19.92
C ARG A 514 -5.98 -7.31 -20.42
N ARG A 515 -6.53 -8.45 -20.02
CA ARG A 515 -7.89 -8.87 -20.39
C ARG A 515 -8.94 -7.89 -19.90
N TRP A 516 -8.85 -7.44 -18.65
CA TRP A 516 -9.82 -6.50 -18.07
C TRP A 516 -9.74 -5.13 -18.72
N LYS A 517 -8.53 -4.57 -18.88
CA LYS A 517 -8.31 -3.30 -19.61
C LYS A 517 -8.86 -3.37 -21.04
N ASN A 518 -8.57 -4.45 -21.77
CA ASN A 518 -9.06 -4.66 -23.14
C ASN A 518 -10.59 -4.77 -23.21
N ALA A 519 -11.23 -5.48 -22.27
CA ALA A 519 -12.68 -5.59 -22.25
C ALA A 519 -13.35 -4.22 -22.07
N ILE A 520 -12.85 -3.40 -21.14
CA ILE A 520 -13.35 -2.04 -20.93
C ILE A 520 -13.04 -1.15 -22.13
N LEU A 521 -11.82 -1.20 -22.68
CA LEU A 521 -11.41 -0.44 -23.86
C LEU A 521 -12.37 -0.70 -25.04
N ASN A 522 -12.63 -1.96 -25.36
CA ASN A 522 -13.48 -2.35 -26.49
C ASN A 522 -14.94 -1.94 -26.28
N ALA A 523 -15.48 -2.08 -25.06
CA ALA A 523 -16.86 -1.72 -24.77
C ALA A 523 -17.08 -0.20 -24.69
N SER A 524 -16.04 0.57 -24.33
CA SER A 524 -16.15 2.02 -24.08
C SER A 524 -16.57 2.82 -25.31
N SER A 525 -16.10 2.44 -26.50
CA SER A 525 -16.49 3.13 -27.73
C SER A 525 -17.96 2.90 -28.07
N GLU A 526 -18.48 1.68 -27.93
CA GLU A 526 -19.87 1.35 -28.24
C GLU A 526 -20.85 1.86 -27.16
N VAL A 527 -20.51 1.64 -25.89
CA VAL A 527 -21.41 1.92 -24.76
C VAL A 527 -21.39 3.40 -24.36
N LEU A 528 -20.22 4.03 -24.36
CA LEU A 528 -20.03 5.39 -23.87
C LEU A 528 -19.76 6.41 -24.98
N GLY A 529 -19.63 5.97 -26.24
CA GLY A 529 -19.32 6.85 -27.36
C GLY A 529 -17.92 7.47 -27.29
N ILE A 530 -16.99 6.86 -26.54
CA ILE A 530 -15.63 7.38 -26.38
C ILE A 530 -14.81 7.10 -27.63
N THR A 531 -14.27 8.14 -28.23
CA THR A 531 -13.26 8.03 -29.29
C THR A 531 -11.89 7.82 -28.65
N ASP A 532 -11.14 6.81 -29.10
CA ASP A 532 -9.82 6.43 -28.61
C ASP A 532 -9.77 6.32 -27.06
N PRO A 533 -10.55 5.40 -26.46
CA PRO A 533 -10.60 5.26 -25.02
C PRO A 533 -9.23 4.93 -24.43
N LEU A 534 -8.95 5.48 -23.26
CA LEU A 534 -7.78 5.16 -22.45
C LEU A 534 -8.24 4.37 -21.23
N VAL A 535 -7.52 3.32 -20.84
CA VAL A 535 -7.86 2.54 -19.66
C VAL A 535 -6.63 2.29 -18.81
N VAL A 536 -6.73 2.66 -17.53
CA VAL A 536 -5.75 2.31 -16.49
C VAL A 536 -6.43 1.49 -15.41
N LEU A 537 -5.63 0.80 -14.60
CA LEU A 537 -6.10 -0.04 -13.51
C LEU A 537 -5.30 0.31 -12.25
N GLY A 538 -5.98 0.46 -11.11
CA GLY A 538 -5.39 0.58 -9.79
C GLY A 538 -5.87 -0.54 -8.86
N SER A 539 -4.92 -1.24 -8.24
CA SER A 539 -5.14 -2.34 -7.30
C SER A 539 -3.97 -2.48 -6.33
N PRO A 540 -4.17 -2.93 -5.08
CA PRO A 540 -5.46 -3.30 -4.46
C PRO A 540 -6.19 -2.08 -3.91
N ALA A 541 -7.51 -2.09 -4.02
CA ALA A 541 -8.32 -0.93 -3.68
C ALA A 541 -9.60 -1.27 -2.92
N ASN A 542 -10.02 -0.37 -2.04
CA ASN A 542 -11.29 -0.38 -1.29
C ASN A 542 -11.45 -1.54 -0.29
N THR A 543 -11.44 -2.79 -0.74
CA THR A 543 -11.46 -4.02 0.06
C THR A 543 -10.28 -4.87 -0.38
N TYR A 544 -9.55 -5.49 0.54
CA TYR A 544 -8.47 -6.39 0.15
C TYR A 544 -9.00 -7.81 -0.10
N ALA A 545 -9.07 -8.21 -1.37
CA ALA A 545 -9.60 -9.51 -1.82
C ALA A 545 -8.51 -10.45 -2.35
N HIS A 546 -7.29 -10.37 -1.80
CA HIS A 546 -6.13 -11.17 -2.21
C HIS A 546 -5.83 -11.03 -3.70
N TYR A 547 -5.74 -12.10 -4.49
CA TYR A 547 -5.20 -12.08 -5.86
C TYR A 547 -6.28 -12.26 -6.93
N LEU A 548 -5.97 -11.87 -8.16
CA LEU A 548 -6.82 -12.12 -9.32
C LEU A 548 -5.99 -12.63 -10.49
N THR A 549 -6.11 -13.92 -10.79
CA THR A 549 -5.46 -14.58 -11.93
C THR A 549 -6.43 -14.81 -13.10
N THR A 550 -5.88 -15.13 -14.27
CA THR A 550 -6.68 -15.73 -15.35
C THR A 550 -7.12 -17.13 -14.97
N GLU A 551 -8.09 -17.72 -15.69
CA GLU A 551 -8.49 -19.12 -15.47
C GLU A 551 -7.31 -20.07 -15.73
N GLU A 552 -6.47 -19.74 -16.71
CA GLU A 552 -5.30 -20.51 -17.10
C GLU A 552 -4.20 -20.47 -16.04
N GLU A 553 -3.88 -19.27 -15.51
CA GLU A 553 -2.95 -19.09 -14.39
C GLU A 553 -3.50 -19.74 -13.11
N TYR A 554 -4.81 -19.62 -12.86
CA TYR A 554 -5.49 -20.27 -11.75
C TYR A 554 -5.29 -21.79 -11.78
N GLY A 555 -5.40 -22.39 -12.96
CA GLY A 555 -5.23 -23.83 -13.16
C GLY A 555 -3.86 -24.37 -12.75
N VAL A 556 -2.84 -23.50 -12.66
CA VAL A 556 -1.48 -23.88 -12.23
C VAL A 556 -1.34 -23.88 -10.70
N GLN A 557 -2.17 -23.13 -9.96
CA GLN A 557 -2.11 -23.09 -8.49
C GLN A 557 -0.72 -22.75 -7.92
N ARG A 558 0.00 -21.80 -8.55
CA ARG A 558 1.05 -21.04 -7.84
C ARG A 558 0.44 -20.13 -6.77
N TYR A 559 1.25 -19.36 -6.06
CA TYR A 559 0.77 -18.53 -4.94
C TYR A 559 -0.42 -17.64 -5.32
N GLU A 560 -0.35 -16.96 -6.47
CA GLU A 560 -1.42 -16.06 -6.93
C GLU A 560 -2.72 -16.83 -7.27
N GLY A 561 -2.60 -17.99 -7.94
CA GLY A 561 -3.75 -18.84 -8.27
C GLY A 561 -4.40 -19.48 -7.05
N ALA A 562 -3.59 -19.91 -6.07
CA ALA A 562 -4.08 -20.39 -4.78
C ALA A 562 -4.71 -19.27 -3.93
N SER A 563 -4.35 -18.01 -4.20
CA SER A 563 -4.84 -16.83 -3.51
C SER A 563 -5.94 -16.07 -4.24
N THR A 564 -6.42 -16.59 -5.38
CA THR A 564 -7.60 -16.07 -6.11
C THR A 564 -8.85 -16.59 -5.43
N LEU A 565 -9.47 -15.76 -4.57
CA LEU A 565 -10.42 -16.21 -3.55
C LEU A 565 -11.64 -16.92 -4.11
N TYR A 566 -12.22 -16.42 -5.20
CA TYR A 566 -13.57 -16.77 -5.64
C TYR A 566 -13.58 -17.81 -6.78
N GLY A 567 -12.48 -18.56 -6.93
CA GLY A 567 -12.35 -19.68 -7.86
C GLY A 567 -11.91 -19.26 -9.27
N PRO A 568 -11.93 -20.21 -10.24
CA PRO A 568 -11.39 -19.99 -11.59
C PRO A 568 -12.09 -18.88 -12.37
N ASN A 569 -13.36 -18.58 -12.03
CA ASN A 569 -14.21 -17.63 -12.74
C ASN A 569 -14.15 -16.21 -12.16
N GLU A 570 -13.27 -15.94 -11.20
CA GLU A 570 -13.20 -14.64 -10.51
C GLU A 570 -13.00 -13.46 -11.47
N LEU A 571 -12.03 -13.55 -12.39
CA LEU A 571 -11.76 -12.52 -13.39
C LEU A 571 -12.96 -12.27 -14.31
N ALA A 572 -13.60 -13.35 -14.75
CA ALA A 572 -14.79 -13.25 -15.58
C ALA A 572 -15.94 -12.54 -14.84
N GLY A 573 -16.10 -12.78 -13.54
CA GLY A 573 -17.11 -12.13 -12.70
C GLY A 573 -16.89 -10.62 -12.59
N TYR A 574 -15.65 -10.20 -12.32
CA TYR A 574 -15.29 -8.78 -12.28
C TYR A 574 -15.49 -8.07 -13.63
N ILE A 575 -15.05 -8.68 -14.73
CA ILE A 575 -15.25 -8.12 -16.08
C ILE A 575 -16.74 -8.03 -16.41
N ASN A 576 -17.53 -9.08 -16.12
CA ASN A 576 -18.96 -9.07 -16.38
C ASN A 576 -19.68 -7.94 -15.63
N LEU A 577 -19.40 -7.78 -14.33
CA LEU A 577 -20.04 -6.73 -13.53
C LEU A 577 -19.61 -5.33 -13.98
N THR A 578 -18.33 -5.12 -14.30
CA THR A 578 -17.86 -3.81 -14.80
C THR A 578 -18.44 -3.47 -16.17
N LEU A 579 -18.62 -4.45 -17.07
CA LEU A 579 -19.33 -4.24 -18.34
C LEU A 579 -20.83 -3.99 -18.13
N THR A 580 -21.46 -4.70 -17.19
CA THR A 580 -22.89 -4.54 -16.85
C THR A 580 -23.20 -3.12 -16.39
N TYR A 581 -22.33 -2.54 -15.57
CA TYR A 581 -22.51 -1.19 -15.02
C TYR A 581 -21.79 -0.10 -15.81
N LEU A 582 -21.06 -0.43 -16.89
CA LEU A 582 -20.39 0.55 -17.74
C LEU A 582 -21.32 1.70 -18.23
N PRO A 583 -22.59 1.46 -18.64
CA PRO A 583 -23.50 2.52 -19.07
C PRO A 583 -23.74 3.63 -18.04
N TYR A 584 -23.53 3.36 -16.74
CA TYR A 584 -23.69 4.36 -15.68
C TYR A 584 -22.58 5.42 -15.67
N LEU A 585 -21.52 5.24 -16.46
CA LEU A 585 -20.53 6.29 -16.72
C LEU A 585 -20.92 7.22 -17.89
N GLY A 586 -22.12 7.02 -18.48
CA GLY A 586 -22.64 7.81 -19.60
C GLY A 586 -23.06 9.23 -19.23
N SER A 587 -23.71 9.94 -20.16
CA SER A 587 -24.29 11.25 -19.90
C SER A 587 -25.47 11.14 -18.93
N GLU A 588 -25.78 12.21 -18.19
CA GLU A 588 -26.95 12.26 -17.29
C GLU A 588 -28.25 11.82 -17.98
N SER A 589 -28.45 12.24 -19.23
CA SER A 589 -29.62 11.87 -20.04
C SER A 589 -29.70 10.38 -20.37
N ALA A 590 -28.56 9.70 -20.54
CA ALA A 590 -28.49 8.27 -20.78
C ALA A 590 -28.69 7.51 -19.46
N VAL A 591 -28.01 7.95 -18.39
CA VAL A 591 -28.12 7.35 -17.05
C VAL A 591 -29.54 7.47 -16.49
N ALA A 592 -30.23 8.59 -16.73
CA ALA A 592 -31.62 8.78 -16.30
C ALA A 592 -32.62 7.81 -16.93
N GLN A 593 -32.24 7.11 -18.02
CA GLN A 593 -33.07 6.07 -18.66
C GLN A 593 -32.76 4.66 -18.14
N LEU A 594 -31.66 4.51 -17.39
CA LEU A 594 -31.28 3.25 -16.78
C LEU A 594 -32.08 3.03 -15.48
N PRO A 595 -32.30 1.77 -15.08
CA PRO A 595 -32.77 1.49 -13.74
C PRO A 595 -31.77 2.05 -12.70
N PRO A 596 -32.19 2.34 -11.47
CA PRO A 596 -31.24 2.65 -10.41
C PRO A 596 -30.27 1.49 -10.19
N ILE A 597 -29.01 1.82 -9.93
CA ILE A 597 -28.01 0.82 -9.51
C ILE A 597 -28.52 0.11 -8.25
N PRO A 598 -28.57 -1.24 -8.21
CA PRO A 598 -28.91 -1.97 -7.00
C PRO A 598 -27.90 -1.65 -5.89
N ALA A 599 -28.37 -1.39 -4.67
CA ALA A 599 -27.50 -1.04 -3.55
C ALA A 599 -26.47 -2.14 -3.19
N GLY A 600 -26.76 -3.41 -3.54
CA GLY A 600 -25.93 -4.54 -3.14
C GLY A 600 -26.03 -4.85 -1.64
N PRO A 601 -25.39 -5.93 -1.18
CA PRO A 601 -25.25 -6.21 0.25
C PRO A 601 -24.13 -5.35 0.85
N ASN A 602 -24.29 -4.86 2.07
CA ASN A 602 -23.23 -4.15 2.77
C ASN A 602 -22.19 -5.14 3.34
N PRO A 603 -20.89 -4.87 3.20
CA PRO A 603 -19.87 -5.68 3.86
C PRO A 603 -19.92 -5.50 5.40
N PRO A 604 -19.53 -6.53 6.18
CA PRO A 604 -19.41 -6.38 7.62
C PRO A 604 -18.25 -5.43 7.98
N ILE A 605 -18.46 -4.59 9.00
CA ILE A 605 -17.44 -3.71 9.57
C ILE A 605 -17.06 -4.27 10.95
N ASN A 606 -15.85 -4.82 11.07
CA ASN A 606 -15.45 -5.55 12.27
C ASN A 606 -14.56 -4.73 13.23
N THR A 607 -14.42 -3.42 13.05
CA THR A 607 -13.55 -2.60 13.89
C THR A 607 -13.90 -2.67 15.39
N ASN A 608 -15.19 -2.73 15.71
CA ASN A 608 -15.69 -2.71 17.10
C ASN A 608 -15.75 -4.09 17.79
N ASN A 609 -15.57 -5.19 17.05
CA ASN A 609 -15.56 -6.56 17.58
C ASN A 609 -14.26 -7.30 17.26
N SER A 610 -13.27 -6.62 16.67
CA SER A 610 -11.97 -7.22 16.37
C SER A 610 -11.24 -7.61 17.64
N LEU A 611 -10.55 -8.74 17.59
CA LEU A 611 -9.65 -9.18 18.64
C LEU A 611 -8.37 -8.34 18.62
N ASP A 612 -7.83 -8.05 19.80
CA ASP A 612 -6.57 -7.32 19.99
C ASP A 612 -5.75 -8.00 21.07
N PHE A 613 -4.59 -8.54 20.68
CA PHE A 613 -3.59 -9.11 21.57
C PHE A 613 -2.27 -8.32 21.56
N ILE A 614 -2.28 -7.13 20.97
CA ILE A 614 -1.13 -6.24 20.88
C ILE A 614 -1.05 -5.48 22.21
N THR A 615 0.05 -5.70 22.94
CA THR A 615 0.21 -5.04 24.24
C THR A 615 0.44 -3.54 24.03
N GLY A 616 -0.39 -2.69 24.63
CA GLY A 616 -0.19 -1.24 24.62
C GLY A 616 1.01 -0.80 25.47
N VAL A 617 1.39 0.48 25.38
CA VAL A 617 2.46 1.03 26.23
C VAL A 617 2.00 1.08 27.68
N VAL A 618 2.65 0.33 28.57
CA VAL A 618 2.33 0.34 30.01
C VAL A 618 2.87 1.63 30.65
N TYR A 619 4.18 1.83 30.59
CA TYR A 619 4.91 3.03 31.02
C TYR A 619 6.32 3.02 30.41
N ASP A 620 7.01 4.15 30.49
CA ASP A 620 8.43 4.30 30.16
C ASP A 620 9.22 4.71 31.40
N GLY A 621 10.44 4.17 31.51
CA GLY A 621 11.41 4.53 32.53
C GLY A 621 12.73 4.99 31.92
N ALA A 622 13.47 5.81 32.66
CA ALA A 622 14.86 6.13 32.34
C ALA A 622 15.80 5.40 33.32
N PRO A 623 17.00 4.96 32.89
CA PRO A 623 18.01 4.42 33.79
C PRO A 623 18.34 5.36 34.96
N ILE A 624 18.70 4.79 36.11
CA ILE A 624 19.02 5.58 37.32
C ILE A 624 20.14 6.58 37.01
N GLY A 625 19.89 7.86 37.31
CA GLY A 625 20.84 8.95 37.08
C GLY A 625 20.86 9.47 35.63
N GLN A 626 19.98 8.97 34.76
CA GLN A 626 19.79 9.47 33.40
C GLN A 626 18.39 10.06 33.21
N SER A 627 18.21 10.89 32.18
CA SER A 627 16.92 11.44 31.79
C SER A 627 16.58 11.08 30.34
N PHE A 628 15.29 11.03 30.02
CA PHE A 628 14.84 10.93 28.62
C PHE A 628 15.50 12.01 27.75
N GLY A 629 15.91 11.65 26.53
CA GLY A 629 16.62 12.54 25.61
C GLY A 629 18.12 12.71 25.90
N GLN A 630 18.64 12.14 26.99
CA GLN A 630 20.08 12.17 27.26
C GLN A 630 20.84 11.32 26.24
N VAL A 631 21.91 11.87 25.66
CA VAL A 631 22.83 11.15 24.77
C VAL A 631 23.64 10.13 25.58
N THR A 632 23.59 8.87 25.18
CA THR A 632 24.34 7.76 25.82
C THR A 632 25.52 7.29 24.98
N ALA A 633 25.45 7.45 23.66
CA ALA A 633 26.53 7.19 22.73
C ALA A 633 26.39 8.11 21.50
N SER A 634 27.51 8.45 20.86
CA SER A 634 27.51 9.19 19.60
C SER A 634 28.78 8.90 18.81
N SER A 635 28.72 9.04 17.49
CA SER A 635 29.92 9.03 16.65
C SER A 635 30.93 10.10 17.12
N PRO A 636 32.24 9.89 16.95
CA PRO A 636 33.26 10.82 17.43
C PRO A 636 33.10 12.23 16.84
N ASN A 637 33.01 13.24 17.69
CA ASN A 637 32.95 14.65 17.27
C ASN A 637 34.30 15.24 16.81
N THR A 638 35.40 14.49 17.00
CA THR A 638 36.74 14.85 16.55
C THR A 638 37.04 14.39 15.11
N THR A 639 36.15 13.59 14.53
CA THR A 639 36.29 13.10 13.15
C THR A 639 35.54 14.03 12.20
N THR A 640 36.13 14.31 11.04
CA THR A 640 35.44 14.93 9.92
C THR A 640 34.90 13.83 9.03
N TYR A 641 33.61 13.86 8.76
CA TYR A 641 32.91 12.86 7.95
C TYR A 641 32.75 13.36 6.51
N GLY A 642 32.83 12.44 5.55
CA GLY A 642 32.59 12.68 4.13
C GLY A 642 31.23 12.18 3.67
N LEU A 643 30.93 12.40 2.39
CA LEU A 643 29.77 11.78 1.74
C LEU A 643 29.87 10.25 1.79
N GLY A 644 28.74 9.58 2.04
CA GLY A 644 28.65 8.13 2.17
C GLY A 644 28.97 7.59 3.57
N ASP A 645 29.59 8.38 4.44
CA ASP A 645 29.79 8.00 5.85
C ASP A 645 28.45 7.96 6.60
N THR A 646 28.37 7.08 7.61
CA THR A 646 27.22 6.98 8.52
C THR A 646 27.56 7.56 9.89
N ILE A 647 26.72 8.44 10.40
CA ILE A 647 26.87 9.09 11.71
C ILE A 647 25.68 8.73 12.59
N ASN A 648 25.94 8.39 13.85
CA ASN A 648 24.91 7.95 14.79
C ASN A 648 24.94 8.75 16.10
N ALA A 649 23.76 8.91 16.71
CA ALA A 649 23.62 9.29 18.11
C ALA A 649 22.52 8.47 18.77
N THR A 650 22.83 7.89 19.94
CA THR A 650 21.91 7.11 20.76
C THR A 650 21.50 7.90 21.99
N PHE A 651 20.20 7.88 22.28
CA PHE A 651 19.56 8.61 23.34
C PHE A 651 18.82 7.64 24.28
N VAL A 652 18.65 8.03 25.54
CA VAL A 652 17.61 7.43 26.40
C VAL A 652 16.26 7.74 25.77
N GLY A 653 15.57 6.69 25.34
CA GLY A 653 14.33 6.78 24.57
C GLY A 653 13.10 6.46 25.40
N ALA A 654 11.94 6.74 24.81
CA ALA A 654 10.63 6.25 25.22
C ALA A 654 9.92 5.61 24.03
N ASN A 655 8.84 4.86 24.26
CA ASN A 655 8.10 4.20 23.20
C ASN A 655 7.42 5.22 22.25
N PRO A 656 7.71 5.22 20.93
CA PRO A 656 7.11 6.16 19.97
C PRO A 656 5.59 5.95 19.77
N ARG A 657 5.00 4.88 20.30
CA ARG A 657 3.54 4.70 20.34
C ARG A 657 2.83 5.66 21.28
N ASN A 658 3.54 6.35 22.18
CA ASN A 658 2.94 7.40 23.00
C ASN A 658 2.47 8.60 22.18
N ASN A 659 3.14 8.87 21.05
CA ASN A 659 2.78 9.92 20.13
C ASN A 659 3.38 9.58 18.76
N LEU A 660 2.52 9.32 17.77
CA LEU A 660 2.96 8.97 16.41
C LEU A 660 3.69 10.11 15.69
N ARG A 661 3.56 11.34 16.23
CA ARG A 661 4.11 12.58 15.68
C ARG A 661 3.74 12.75 14.20
N GLN A 662 2.50 12.39 13.83
CA GLN A 662 1.98 12.62 12.49
C GLN A 662 2.07 14.11 12.16
N GLU A 663 2.46 14.43 10.92
CA GLU A 663 2.76 15.80 10.47
C GLU A 663 3.93 16.47 11.22
N GLY A 664 4.71 15.69 11.98
CA GLY A 664 5.92 16.11 12.69
C GLY A 664 7.09 15.19 12.36
N THR A 665 8.03 15.07 13.30
CA THR A 665 9.18 14.18 13.18
C THR A 665 9.61 13.62 14.54
N PHE A 666 10.12 12.40 14.57
CA PHE A 666 10.84 11.80 15.69
C PHE A 666 12.30 12.24 15.74
N GLY A 667 12.90 12.57 14.60
CA GLY A 667 14.33 12.86 14.49
C GLY A 667 14.65 13.88 13.41
N ALA A 668 15.65 14.71 13.64
CA ALA A 668 16.13 15.68 12.67
C ALA A 668 17.65 15.74 12.62
N VAL A 669 18.18 16.08 11.44
CA VAL A 669 19.55 16.58 11.28
C VAL A 669 19.44 18.10 11.14
N GLU A 670 20.18 18.81 11.98
CA GLU A 670 20.25 20.27 11.95
C GLU A 670 21.64 20.72 11.49
N PHE A 671 21.69 21.73 10.62
CA PHE A 671 22.90 22.39 10.14
C PHE A 671 23.09 23.74 10.83
N LEU A 672 24.33 24.06 11.24
CA LEU A 672 24.65 25.38 11.78
C LEU A 672 24.91 26.36 10.64
N ASN A 673 23.93 27.22 10.36
CA ASN A 673 24.06 28.25 9.34
C ASN A 673 25.14 29.27 9.77
N PRO A 674 26.26 29.40 9.03
CA PRO A 674 27.38 30.25 9.43
C PRO A 674 27.05 31.75 9.34
N SER A 675 26.02 32.13 8.57
CA SER A 675 25.64 33.53 8.38
C SER A 675 24.78 34.05 9.52
N THR A 676 23.90 33.20 10.07
CA THR A 676 22.96 33.54 11.14
C THR A 676 23.38 33.01 12.51
N ASN A 677 24.31 32.05 12.55
CA ASN A 677 24.73 31.30 13.74
C ASN A 677 23.55 30.59 14.44
N THR A 678 22.59 30.10 13.65
CA THR A 678 21.42 29.33 14.10
C THR A 678 21.42 27.92 13.53
N TRP A 679 20.87 26.97 14.28
CA TRP A 679 20.64 25.61 13.81
C TRP A 679 19.35 25.55 12.98
N GLU A 680 19.44 24.97 11.79
CA GLU A 680 18.34 24.84 10.83
C GLU A 680 18.16 23.36 10.47
N THR A 681 16.93 22.85 10.55
CA THR A 681 16.62 21.48 10.13
C THR A 681 16.83 21.33 8.62
N VAL A 682 17.67 20.36 8.24
CA VAL A 682 17.97 20.05 6.84
C VAL A 682 17.53 18.64 6.44
N ARG A 683 17.29 17.76 7.42
CA ARG A 683 16.69 16.43 7.24
C ARG A 683 15.73 16.11 8.37
N THR A 684 14.69 15.34 8.09
CA THR A 684 13.78 14.75 9.09
C THR A 684 13.61 13.24 8.86
N ASP A 685 12.79 12.58 9.69
CA ASP A 685 12.44 11.16 9.53
C ASP A 685 11.56 10.87 8.27
N ALA A 686 11.29 11.89 7.46
CA ALA A 686 10.73 11.75 6.11
C ALA A 686 11.81 11.51 5.04
N ASP A 687 13.08 11.84 5.32
CA ASP A 687 14.19 11.68 4.39
C ASP A 687 14.78 10.27 4.50
N TRP A 688 14.93 9.60 3.35
CA TRP A 688 15.35 8.20 3.23
C TRP A 688 16.63 7.81 4.01
N ASN A 689 17.55 8.77 4.12
CA ASN A 689 18.89 8.58 4.66
C ASN A 689 18.99 8.87 6.17
N LEU A 690 17.94 9.40 6.80
CA LEU A 690 17.84 9.56 8.25
C LEU A 690 16.94 8.47 8.84
N ILE A 691 17.56 7.55 9.56
CA ILE A 691 16.89 6.41 10.20
C ILE A 691 16.65 6.72 11.67
N TYR A 692 15.41 6.52 12.10
CA TYR A 692 15.02 6.45 13.51
C TYR A 692 14.87 4.99 13.91
N GLN A 693 15.67 4.53 14.88
CA GLN A 693 15.57 3.17 15.40
C GLN A 693 15.35 3.17 16.90
N TRP A 694 14.40 2.36 17.36
CA TRP A 694 14.03 2.22 18.75
C TRP A 694 14.29 0.79 19.23
N GLU A 695 14.80 0.67 20.45
CA GLU A 695 15.08 -0.63 21.06
C GLU A 695 14.61 -0.66 22.52
N ARG A 696 13.87 -1.71 22.89
CA ARG A 696 13.55 -2.04 24.28
C ARG A 696 14.79 -2.60 24.97
N THR A 697 15.36 -1.85 25.92
CA THR A 697 16.55 -2.29 26.66
C THR A 697 16.22 -2.95 28.00
N ASN A 698 15.04 -2.68 28.57
CA ASN A 698 14.53 -3.39 29.75
C ASN A 698 12.99 -3.38 29.79
N THR A 699 12.36 -4.54 29.61
CA THR A 699 10.90 -4.68 29.62
C THR A 699 10.27 -4.40 30.99
N VAL A 700 10.89 -4.88 32.08
CA VAL A 700 10.32 -4.75 33.42
C VAL A 700 10.35 -3.32 33.92
N LEU A 701 11.46 -2.62 33.65
CA LEU A 701 11.70 -1.24 34.09
C LEU A 701 11.26 -0.18 33.05
N GLY A 702 10.74 -0.62 31.90
CA GLY A 702 10.27 0.28 30.83
C GLY A 702 11.39 1.06 30.14
N TYR A 703 12.65 0.59 30.18
CA TYR A 703 13.77 1.31 29.57
C TYR A 703 13.83 1.06 28.07
N SER A 704 14.15 2.10 27.31
CA SER A 704 14.40 2.00 25.88
C SER A 704 15.52 2.95 25.44
N SER A 705 16.06 2.70 24.26
CA SER A 705 16.98 3.61 23.59
C SER A 705 16.46 3.96 22.20
N VAL A 706 16.84 5.13 21.72
CA VAL A 706 16.61 5.58 20.35
C VAL A 706 17.95 5.88 19.72
N THR A 707 18.22 5.34 18.54
CA THR A 707 19.38 5.70 17.72
C THR A 707 18.90 6.44 16.48
N LEU A 708 19.40 7.66 16.30
CA LEU A 708 19.32 8.38 15.03
C LEU A 708 20.58 8.08 14.23
N SER A 709 20.43 7.65 12.98
CA SER A 709 21.50 7.33 12.05
C SER A 709 21.32 8.10 10.76
N TRP A 710 22.29 8.90 10.36
CA TRP A 710 22.29 9.60 9.08
C TRP A 710 23.42 9.05 8.19
N GLN A 711 23.05 8.45 7.06
CA GLN A 711 23.98 8.17 5.99
C GLN A 711 24.10 9.41 5.11
N ILE A 712 25.21 10.13 5.22
CA ILE A 712 25.40 11.41 4.52
C ILE A 712 25.26 11.17 3.02
N GLU A 713 24.31 11.86 2.39
CA GLU A 713 23.92 11.55 1.01
C GLU A 713 25.09 11.80 0.05
N ASP A 714 25.56 10.74 -0.60
CA ASP A 714 26.47 10.84 -1.73
C ASP A 714 25.70 11.13 -3.03
N SER A 715 26.40 11.16 -4.17
CA SER A 715 25.77 11.40 -5.48
C SER A 715 24.70 10.37 -5.85
N TYR A 716 24.69 9.19 -5.23
CA TYR A 716 23.68 8.17 -5.49
C TYR A 716 22.35 8.53 -4.83
N TYR A 717 22.38 8.92 -3.55
CA TYR A 717 21.18 9.31 -2.80
C TYR A 717 20.72 10.77 -3.06
N ALA A 718 21.65 11.65 -3.44
CA ALA A 718 21.39 13.06 -3.73
C ALA A 718 20.90 13.33 -5.18
N ILE A 719 20.47 12.30 -5.92
CA ILE A 719 19.98 12.47 -7.29
C ILE A 719 18.90 13.55 -7.37
N ASP A 720 19.16 14.55 -8.21
CA ASP A 720 18.32 15.72 -8.46
C ASP A 720 17.85 16.46 -7.19
N ASP A 721 18.56 16.32 -6.07
CA ASP A 721 18.28 17.10 -4.85
C ASP A 721 18.72 18.56 -5.06
N PRO A 722 17.79 19.53 -5.01
CA PRO A 722 18.15 20.94 -5.16
C PRO A 722 18.89 21.51 -3.95
N ASN A 723 18.92 20.78 -2.83
CA ASN A 723 19.56 21.19 -1.57
C ASN A 723 20.59 20.12 -1.12
N PRO A 724 21.69 19.93 -1.87
CA PRO A 724 22.69 18.93 -1.52
C PRO A 724 23.36 19.25 -0.18
N VAL A 725 23.97 18.22 0.43
CA VAL A 725 24.75 18.34 1.66
C VAL A 725 25.82 19.42 1.51
N GLN A 726 26.03 20.19 2.58
CA GLN A 726 27.01 21.28 2.62
C GLN A 726 28.14 20.93 3.59
N SER A 727 29.31 21.55 3.40
CA SER A 727 30.38 21.46 4.40
C SER A 727 30.03 22.32 5.62
N GLY A 728 30.17 21.77 6.83
CA GLY A 728 29.96 22.52 8.07
C GLY A 728 29.62 21.65 9.26
N SER A 729 29.02 22.27 10.27
CA SER A 729 28.67 21.60 11.53
C SER A 729 27.21 21.18 11.54
N TYR A 730 26.98 19.93 11.94
CA TYR A 730 25.69 19.27 12.00
C TYR A 730 25.44 18.72 13.42
N ARG A 731 24.18 18.48 13.79
CA ARG A 731 23.81 17.75 15.01
C ARG A 731 22.50 17.00 14.81
N PHE A 732 22.25 15.99 15.65
CA PHE A 732 20.97 15.31 15.74
C PHE A 732 20.06 15.96 16.76
N HIS A 733 18.76 15.96 16.48
CA HIS A 733 17.70 16.35 17.40
C HIS A 733 16.65 15.23 17.45
N TYR A 734 16.49 14.62 18.63
CA TYR A 734 15.48 13.61 18.94
C TYR A 734 14.29 14.25 19.66
N TYR A 735 13.08 13.97 19.17
CA TYR A 735 11.82 14.35 19.80
C TYR A 735 11.08 13.11 20.28
N GLY A 736 10.78 13.04 21.58
CA GLY A 736 10.13 11.89 22.18
C GLY A 736 9.01 12.26 23.13
N ASP A 737 8.16 11.28 23.43
CA ASP A 737 7.04 11.40 24.36
C ASP A 737 7.08 10.19 25.30
N SER A 738 7.19 10.43 26.60
CA SER A 738 7.28 9.38 27.63
C SER A 738 5.99 9.23 28.40
N LYS A 739 5.57 7.99 28.70
CA LYS A 739 4.40 7.69 29.53
C LYS A 739 4.82 7.35 30.95
N SER A 740 4.39 8.15 31.92
CA SER A 740 4.60 7.87 33.34
C SER A 740 3.80 6.66 33.82
N VAL A 741 4.13 6.11 34.99
CA VAL A 741 3.37 5.02 35.66
C VAL A 741 1.92 5.40 35.94
N LEU A 742 1.61 6.71 36.05
CA LEU A 742 0.25 7.23 36.21
C LEU A 742 -0.50 7.38 34.88
N GLY A 743 0.14 7.07 33.74
CA GLY A 743 -0.44 7.16 32.40
C GLY A 743 -0.30 8.54 31.72
N THR A 744 0.21 9.56 32.41
CA THR A 744 0.47 10.88 31.80
C THR A 744 1.59 10.79 30.77
N ILE A 745 1.35 11.31 29.56
CA ILE A 745 2.33 11.44 28.49
C ILE A 745 2.95 12.84 28.54
N SER A 746 4.28 12.92 28.41
CA SER A 746 5.01 14.20 28.42
C SER A 746 6.10 14.19 27.36
N ALA A 747 6.12 15.26 26.56
CA ALA A 747 7.14 15.47 25.54
C ALA A 747 8.49 15.81 26.16
N PHE A 748 9.56 15.39 25.50
CA PHE A 748 10.94 15.73 25.81
C PHE A 748 11.78 15.79 24.53
N GLU A 749 12.96 16.41 24.63
CA GLU A 749 13.89 16.58 23.52
C GLU A 749 15.29 16.11 23.92
N GLY A 750 16.05 15.60 22.95
CA GLY A 750 17.45 15.24 23.09
C GLY A 750 18.25 15.81 21.93
N VAL A 751 19.41 16.42 22.22
CA VAL A 751 20.25 17.03 21.20
C VAL A 751 21.67 16.48 21.31
N SER A 752 22.23 16.00 20.20
CA SER A 752 23.60 15.47 20.18
C SER A 752 24.65 16.58 20.27
N GLY A 753 25.89 16.19 20.55
CA GLY A 753 27.03 17.05 20.25
C GLY A 753 27.13 17.34 18.75
N ALA A 754 27.72 18.48 18.38
CA ALA A 754 27.96 18.83 16.99
C ALA A 754 29.08 17.96 16.38
N PHE A 755 28.95 17.64 15.10
CA PHE A 755 29.94 16.94 14.28
C PHE A 755 30.17 17.67 12.96
N THR A 756 31.32 17.48 12.33
CA THR A 756 31.69 18.20 11.11
C THR A 756 31.61 17.30 9.88
N VAL A 757 30.90 17.78 8.85
CA VAL A 757 30.82 17.15 7.52
C VAL A 757 31.62 17.98 6.53
N LYS A 758 32.34 17.29 5.64
CA LYS A 758 33.09 17.89 4.54
C LYS A 758 32.71 17.19 3.23
N VAL A 759 32.28 18.00 2.28
CA VAL A 759 31.85 17.59 0.94
C VAL A 759 33.00 17.65 -0.05
#